data_AF-A0A158RCA9-F1
#
_entry.id   AF-A0A158RCA9-F1
#
_cell.length_a   1.000
_cell.length_b   1.000
_cell.length_c   1.000
_cell.angle_alpha   90.00
_cell.angle_beta   90.00
_cell.angle_gamma   90.00
#
_symmetry.space_group_name_H-M   'P 1'
#
loop_
_entity.id
_entity.type
_entity.pdbx_description
1 polymer ?
#
loop_
_entity_poly.entity_id
_entity_poly.type
_entity_poly.pdbx_seq_one_letter_code
_entity_poly.pdbx_strand_id
1 'polypeptide(L)'
;MPTSLILERGERCRVISGYPSQYIKVAKLMACRVGECWMSHLHQTLIQKPLISIAIPGSHDSFTQTLFDKYPVANDQGRFIRELGRFRFVRRFIRRWSRTQQYSVTEQLYAGIRYFDIRLTVPLFSELDGIRVLHALYGDRIEHFLLHINEFLVSHYREVVILDFNHLYNFDRTAYASLFVMLQSVFGKKLCPQPDDIMKLSLAYMWESGYQVITIAAVDLTSQQCISWIWDSSSIISPYANVDRIDRLFAFLDKTLRDHRKSAKNTFFVTQAILTAKWIDILLHPFSTLERLYATKCTKEAIVWLSNFDEPKYFNIIICDFIDCFDFCNAVISLNTSRTKNFLNDINRTYRDKKKSDPAEYRFINHYGDNVIKSDGHIAGEQFVIDKCKECCILLLDHLATVNIDDCEDCLIVTGPCKGSVFIRDCKNISLFTICQQFRTRDCIDIDISLFCATRPIIESSKFIRFRSLALFYEKLEEHMMKASLSPFDCDTIKKLDMLANIEIVKFNPELSSLPSYTPQNEVTAKKMLILCTQQKDETLASFYSRILKILRQISTLGAQLITTNDIIVKKGELRPLFTSRKLAKISGHLIMIEVAWNRRHAQECFQEMNDTIELIHDDDNFKHYRAYLYRFVQMQVDK
;
A
#
# COMPACT_ATOMS: atom_id res chain seq x y z
N MET A 1 -29.04 -20.22 -13.27
CA MET A 1 -29.00 -19.05 -14.17
C MET A 1 -28.68 -17.83 -13.32
N PRO A 2 -27.57 -17.11 -13.53
CA PRO A 2 -27.33 -15.86 -12.84
C PRO A 2 -27.99 -14.73 -13.62
N THR A 3 -29.03 -14.15 -13.04
CA THR A 3 -29.72 -12.97 -13.51
C THR A 3 -28.83 -11.75 -13.29
N SER A 4 -28.55 -11.02 -14.37
CA SER A 4 -27.82 -9.75 -14.42
C SER A 4 -28.57 -8.65 -13.67
N LEU A 5 -27.88 -7.89 -12.81
CA LEU A 5 -28.38 -6.63 -12.25
C LEU A 5 -27.94 -5.46 -13.15
N ILE A 6 -28.91 -4.94 -13.91
CA ILE A 6 -28.83 -3.69 -14.66
C ILE A 6 -29.03 -2.55 -13.64
N LEU A 7 -28.10 -1.60 -13.57
CA LEU A 7 -28.27 -0.35 -12.84
C LEU A 7 -29.06 0.62 -13.73
N GLU A 8 -30.38 0.69 -13.53
CA GLU A 8 -31.17 1.78 -14.10
C GLU A 8 -30.97 3.07 -13.30
N ARG A 9 -30.81 4.19 -14.02
CA ARG A 9 -30.67 5.53 -13.48
C ARG A 9 -31.96 5.94 -12.76
N GLY A 10 -31.86 6.35 -11.49
CA GLY A 10 -32.78 7.34 -10.92
C GLY A 10 -33.63 6.97 -9.70
N GLU A 11 -33.21 6.09 -8.79
CA GLU A 11 -33.93 5.89 -7.53
C GLU A 11 -33.13 6.23 -6.26
N ARG A 12 -33.81 6.92 -5.34
CA ARG A 12 -33.34 7.45 -4.06
C ARG A 12 -32.76 6.35 -3.17
N CYS A 13 -31.62 6.62 -2.53
CA CYS A 13 -31.08 5.75 -1.47
C CYS A 13 -32.08 5.65 -0.30
N ARG A 14 -32.81 4.53 -0.21
CA ARG A 14 -33.49 4.10 1.02
C ARG A 14 -32.82 2.83 1.52
N VAL A 15 -32.34 2.88 2.75
CA VAL A 15 -31.82 1.71 3.47
C VAL A 15 -33.01 0.86 3.92
N ILE A 16 -33.22 -0.28 3.28
CA ILE A 16 -34.17 -1.32 3.74
C ILE A 16 -33.37 -2.36 4.54
N SER A 17 -33.78 -2.58 5.78
CA SER A 17 -33.22 -3.53 6.73
C SER A 17 -33.40 -4.98 6.28
N GLY A 18 -32.32 -5.76 6.18
CA GLY A 18 -32.39 -7.21 6.02
C GLY A 18 -31.09 -7.88 5.56
N TYR A 19 -30.48 -8.65 6.47
CA TYR A 19 -29.43 -9.67 6.28
C TYR A 19 -27.96 -9.27 6.03
N PRO A 20 -26.98 -10.00 6.63
CA PRO A 20 -25.62 -9.51 6.90
C PRO A 20 -24.54 -9.92 5.88
N SER A 21 -24.88 -10.53 4.74
CA SER A 21 -23.88 -11.12 3.82
C SER A 21 -23.49 -10.24 2.62
N GLN A 22 -24.01 -9.01 2.51
CA GLN A 22 -23.75 -8.12 1.37
C GLN A 22 -22.86 -6.91 1.68
N TYR A 23 -22.54 -6.64 2.95
CA TYR A 23 -21.76 -5.46 3.35
C TYR A 23 -20.24 -5.62 3.17
N ILE A 24 -19.75 -6.84 2.90
CA ILE A 24 -18.35 -7.08 2.51
C ILE A 24 -18.10 -6.71 1.03
N LYS A 25 -19.15 -6.46 0.23
CA LYS A 25 -18.95 -6.11 -1.18
C LYS A 25 -18.64 -4.62 -1.38
N VAL A 26 -19.26 -3.68 -0.67
CA VAL A 26 -19.11 -2.24 -1.01
C VAL A 26 -17.76 -1.64 -0.56
N ALA A 27 -17.23 -2.01 0.61
CA ALA A 27 -15.89 -1.55 1.04
C ALA A 27 -14.74 -2.27 0.33
N LYS A 28 -14.98 -3.48 -0.20
CA LYS A 28 -14.05 -4.23 -1.04
C LYS A 28 -14.17 -3.87 -2.54
N LEU A 29 -15.29 -3.23 -2.93
CA LEU A 29 -15.53 -2.69 -4.28
C LEU A 29 -15.16 -1.21 -4.44
N MET A 30 -14.92 -0.45 -3.36
CA MET A 30 -14.57 0.99 -3.46
C MET A 30 -13.16 1.36 -2.99
N ALA A 31 -12.36 0.41 -2.50
CA ALA A 31 -10.91 0.57 -2.34
C ALA A 31 -10.17 -0.27 -3.40
N CYS A 32 -10.60 -0.22 -4.65
CA CYS A 32 -9.74 -0.67 -5.75
C CYS A 32 -8.56 0.30 -5.76
N ARG A 33 -7.31 -0.19 -5.58
CA ARG A 33 -6.15 0.66 -5.86
C ARG A 33 -6.34 1.20 -7.28
N VAL A 34 -6.13 2.50 -7.53
CA VAL A 34 -6.34 3.09 -8.87
C VAL A 34 -5.64 2.26 -9.95
N GLY A 35 -4.47 1.67 -9.63
CA GLY A 35 -3.73 0.76 -10.49
C GLY A 35 -4.16 -0.72 -10.53
N GLU A 36 -5.00 -1.22 -9.63
CA GLU A 36 -5.34 -2.65 -9.58
C GLU A 36 -6.15 -3.09 -10.80
N CYS A 37 -7.17 -2.33 -11.20
CA CYS A 37 -8.05 -2.64 -12.33
C CYS A 37 -8.03 -1.54 -13.41
N TRP A 38 -6.90 -0.85 -13.61
CA TRP A 38 -6.91 0.37 -14.42
C TRP A 38 -7.22 0.14 -15.90
N MET A 39 -6.79 -0.99 -16.49
CA MET A 39 -7.11 -1.32 -17.89
C MET A 39 -8.62 -1.59 -18.04
N SER A 40 -9.22 -2.23 -17.03
CA SER A 40 -10.66 -2.50 -16.97
C SER A 40 -11.52 -1.23 -16.89
N HIS A 41 -10.98 -0.14 -16.36
CA HIS A 41 -11.67 1.15 -16.19
C HIS A 41 -11.41 2.15 -17.33
N LEU A 42 -10.64 1.78 -18.35
CA LEU A 42 -10.41 2.65 -19.51
C LEU A 42 -11.72 2.90 -20.28
N HIS A 43 -11.85 4.11 -20.83
CA HIS A 43 -13.01 4.48 -21.64
C HIS A 43 -13.13 3.60 -22.89
N GLN A 44 -14.36 3.32 -23.32
CA GLN A 44 -14.63 2.37 -24.41
C GLN A 44 -13.97 2.73 -25.75
N THR A 45 -13.70 4.03 -25.98
CA THR A 45 -12.98 4.48 -27.17
C THR A 45 -11.48 4.18 -27.13
N LEU A 46 -10.88 3.96 -25.96
CA LEU A 46 -9.46 3.64 -25.80
C LEU A 46 -9.20 2.14 -25.84
N ILE A 47 -10.10 1.33 -25.26
CA ILE A 47 -9.93 -0.13 -25.27
C ILE A 47 -9.99 -0.74 -26.68
N GLN A 48 -10.57 -0.02 -27.64
CA GLN A 48 -10.62 -0.38 -29.06
C GLN A 48 -9.40 0.11 -29.85
N LYS A 49 -8.59 1.02 -29.30
CA LYS A 49 -7.38 1.48 -29.98
C LYS A 49 -6.29 0.40 -29.93
N PRO A 50 -5.32 0.47 -30.86
CA PRO A 50 -4.14 -0.37 -30.78
C PRO A 50 -3.45 -0.21 -29.42
N LEU A 51 -3.07 -1.33 -28.80
CA LEU A 51 -2.39 -1.35 -27.50
C LEU A 51 -1.11 -0.51 -27.52
N ILE A 52 -0.48 -0.37 -28.69
CA ILE A 52 0.70 0.47 -28.91
C ILE A 52 0.46 2.00 -28.76
N SER A 53 -0.79 2.40 -28.56
CA SER A 53 -1.22 3.79 -28.33
C SER A 53 -1.69 4.06 -26.90
N ILE A 54 -1.67 3.04 -26.04
CA ILE A 54 -2.03 3.14 -24.63
C ILE A 54 -0.74 3.34 -23.83
N ALA A 55 -0.73 4.30 -22.92
CA ALA A 55 0.36 4.50 -21.98
C ALA A 55 0.32 3.40 -20.90
N ILE A 56 1.38 2.63 -20.77
CA ILE A 56 1.46 1.46 -19.90
C ILE A 56 2.61 1.66 -18.91
N PRO A 57 2.36 1.66 -17.59
CA PRO A 57 3.42 1.70 -16.60
C PRO A 57 4.16 0.37 -16.56
N GLY A 58 5.49 0.45 -16.54
CA GLY A 58 6.38 -0.69 -16.46
C GLY A 58 7.52 -0.49 -15.47
N SER A 59 8.16 -1.58 -15.09
CA SER A 59 9.28 -1.60 -14.15
C SER A 59 10.56 -2.04 -14.85
N HIS A 60 11.67 -1.34 -14.60
CA HIS A 60 13.00 -1.74 -15.09
C HIS A 60 13.60 -2.82 -14.17
N ASP A 61 14.20 -3.84 -14.78
CA ASP A 61 14.79 -5.00 -14.09
C ASP A 61 13.87 -5.50 -12.95
N SER A 62 12.66 -5.87 -13.34
CA SER A 62 11.46 -5.86 -12.48
C SER A 62 11.55 -6.73 -11.23
N PHE A 63 12.33 -7.82 -11.29
CA PHE A 63 12.38 -8.85 -10.25
C PHE A 63 13.64 -8.79 -9.39
N THR A 64 14.28 -7.62 -9.29
CA THR A 64 15.49 -7.41 -8.48
C THR A 64 15.21 -7.12 -6.99
N GLN A 65 13.97 -7.27 -6.51
CA GLN A 65 13.63 -7.09 -5.09
C GLN A 65 14.55 -7.94 -4.19
N THR A 66 14.72 -9.21 -4.56
CA THR A 66 15.55 -10.18 -3.83
C THR A 66 16.75 -10.58 -4.69
N LEU A 67 17.94 -10.14 -4.26
CA LEU A 67 19.22 -10.53 -4.85
C LEU A 67 20.12 -11.13 -3.77
N PHE A 68 20.72 -12.27 -4.06
CA PHE A 68 21.49 -13.05 -3.09
C PHE A 68 22.95 -12.60 -3.04
N ASP A 69 23.44 -12.25 -1.84
CA ASP A 69 24.84 -11.93 -1.59
C ASP A 69 25.69 -13.17 -1.19
N LYS A 70 25.04 -14.31 -0.97
CA LYS A 70 25.73 -15.57 -0.60
C LYS A 70 26.44 -16.21 -1.79
N TYR A 71 25.82 -16.14 -2.98
CA TYR A 71 26.36 -16.68 -4.23
C TYR A 71 27.37 -15.73 -4.87
N PRO A 72 28.24 -16.22 -5.77
CA PRO A 72 29.13 -15.35 -6.55
C PRO A 72 28.37 -14.34 -7.40
N VAL A 73 29.07 -13.27 -7.81
CA VAL A 73 28.55 -12.28 -8.76
C VAL A 73 28.09 -12.98 -10.04
N ALA A 74 26.92 -12.57 -10.51
CA ALA A 74 26.29 -13.15 -11.69
C ALA A 74 27.09 -12.86 -12.97
N ASN A 75 26.75 -13.61 -13.99
CA ASN A 75 27.46 -13.71 -15.26
C ASN A 75 27.18 -12.56 -16.23
N ASP A 76 26.25 -11.66 -15.92
CA ASP A 76 26.03 -10.40 -16.64
C ASP A 76 27.13 -9.37 -16.41
N GLN A 77 27.98 -9.57 -15.38
CA GLN A 77 29.07 -8.67 -15.04
C GLN A 77 30.41 -9.14 -15.61
N GLY A 78 31.25 -8.17 -15.96
CA GLY A 78 32.61 -8.41 -16.46
C GLY A 78 33.53 -9.10 -15.44
N ARG A 79 34.62 -9.68 -15.94
CA ARG A 79 35.60 -10.46 -15.15
C ARG A 79 36.10 -9.71 -13.92
N PHE A 80 36.42 -8.43 -14.06
CA PHE A 80 36.93 -7.59 -12.97
C PHE A 80 35.99 -7.56 -11.76
N ILE A 81 34.70 -7.39 -12.00
CA ILE A 81 33.68 -7.31 -10.95
C ILE A 81 33.43 -8.66 -10.31
N ARG A 82 33.45 -9.72 -11.12
CA ARG A 82 33.34 -11.09 -10.63
C ARG A 82 34.51 -11.47 -9.71
N GLU A 83 35.73 -11.02 -10.01
CA GLU A 83 36.90 -11.21 -9.15
C GLU A 83 36.81 -10.40 -7.84
N LEU A 84 36.45 -9.11 -7.91
CA LEU A 84 36.25 -8.29 -6.70
C LEU A 84 35.12 -8.85 -5.82
N GLY A 85 34.08 -9.37 -6.45
CA GLY A 85 32.93 -9.99 -5.82
C GLY A 85 33.21 -11.33 -5.14
N ARG A 86 34.44 -11.83 -5.09
CA ARG A 86 34.80 -13.04 -4.28
C ARG A 86 34.60 -12.81 -2.80
N PHE A 87 34.73 -11.57 -2.33
CA PHE A 87 34.47 -11.19 -0.96
C PHE A 87 32.98 -10.92 -0.71
N ARG A 88 32.40 -11.57 0.30
CA ARG A 88 30.96 -11.42 0.61
C ARG A 88 30.56 -9.99 0.95
N PHE A 89 31.44 -9.22 1.60
CA PHE A 89 31.15 -7.81 1.89
C PHE A 89 31.01 -6.99 0.60
N VAL A 90 31.83 -7.24 -0.43
CA VAL A 90 31.73 -6.58 -1.75
C VAL A 90 30.39 -6.89 -2.38
N ARG A 91 29.91 -8.14 -2.29
CA ARG A 91 28.59 -8.54 -2.80
C ARG A 91 27.44 -7.83 -2.09
N ARG A 92 27.56 -7.53 -0.80
CA ARG A 92 26.58 -6.69 -0.08
C ARG A 92 26.54 -5.26 -0.61
N PHE A 93 27.69 -4.71 -1.00
CA PHE A 93 27.75 -3.41 -1.66
C PHE A 93 27.11 -3.49 -3.04
N ILE A 94 27.51 -4.44 -3.90
CA ILE A 94 26.92 -4.67 -5.23
C ILE A 94 25.39 -4.76 -5.11
N ARG A 95 24.87 -5.59 -4.20
CA ARG A 95 23.43 -5.73 -3.96
C ARG A 95 22.70 -4.41 -3.74
N ARG A 96 23.30 -3.44 -3.03
CA ARG A 96 22.68 -2.13 -2.78
C ARG A 96 22.60 -1.23 -4.02
N TRP A 97 23.45 -1.49 -5.00
CA TRP A 97 23.53 -0.76 -6.26
C TRP A 97 22.85 -1.51 -7.42
N SER A 98 22.52 -2.77 -7.20
CA SER A 98 21.93 -3.69 -8.18
C SER A 98 20.42 -3.88 -8.04
N ARG A 99 19.83 -3.45 -6.93
CA ARG A 99 18.38 -3.47 -6.78
C ARG A 99 17.80 -2.27 -7.51
N THR A 100 16.80 -2.52 -8.35
CA THR A 100 16.04 -1.51 -9.09
C THR A 100 14.60 -1.42 -8.62
N GLN A 101 14.08 -2.44 -7.92
CA GLN A 101 12.73 -2.45 -7.35
C GLN A 101 12.73 -2.82 -5.87
N GLN A 102 11.84 -2.19 -5.10
CA GLN A 102 11.56 -2.55 -3.71
C GLN A 102 10.30 -3.43 -3.57
N TYR A 103 9.30 -3.19 -4.41
CA TYR A 103 8.06 -3.95 -4.44
C TYR A 103 8.25 -5.36 -5.03
N SER A 104 7.54 -6.32 -4.47
CA SER A 104 7.33 -7.65 -5.05
C SER A 104 6.51 -7.57 -6.33
N VAL A 105 6.52 -8.64 -7.13
CA VAL A 105 5.71 -8.72 -8.36
C VAL A 105 4.23 -8.47 -8.08
N THR A 106 3.72 -8.98 -6.96
CA THR A 106 2.33 -8.79 -6.54
C THR A 106 2.09 -7.31 -6.25
N GLU A 107 2.93 -6.67 -5.44
CA GLU A 107 2.80 -5.24 -5.13
C GLU A 107 2.92 -4.37 -6.39
N GLN A 108 3.81 -4.71 -7.33
CA GLN A 108 3.93 -4.03 -8.63
C GLN A 108 2.63 -4.13 -9.45
N LEU A 109 2.01 -5.32 -9.53
CA LEU A 109 0.74 -5.53 -10.23
C LEU A 109 -0.39 -4.69 -9.61
N TYR A 110 -0.52 -4.71 -8.29
CA TYR A 110 -1.54 -3.93 -7.57
C TYR A 110 -1.29 -2.42 -7.64
N ALA A 111 -0.03 -1.98 -7.79
CA ALA A 111 0.31 -0.57 -7.99
C ALA A 111 -0.05 -0.07 -9.40
N GLY A 112 -0.12 -0.98 -10.39
CA GLY A 112 -0.56 -0.70 -11.75
C GLY A 112 0.37 -1.18 -12.85
N ILE A 113 1.54 -1.73 -12.51
CA ILE A 113 2.52 -2.23 -13.49
C ILE A 113 1.89 -3.32 -14.36
N ARG A 114 2.05 -3.16 -15.69
CA ARG A 114 1.61 -4.15 -16.69
C ARG A 114 2.70 -4.51 -17.69
N TYR A 115 3.86 -3.86 -17.63
CA TYR A 115 5.05 -4.26 -18.39
C TYR A 115 6.20 -4.60 -17.45
N PHE A 116 6.79 -5.78 -17.65
CA PHE A 116 7.93 -6.25 -16.87
C PHE A 116 9.14 -6.42 -17.78
N ASP A 117 10.20 -5.64 -17.55
CA ASP A 117 11.53 -5.87 -18.12
C ASP A 117 12.25 -6.95 -17.30
N ILE A 118 12.58 -8.07 -17.93
CA ILE A 118 13.02 -9.30 -17.28
C ILE A 118 14.38 -9.73 -17.82
N ARG A 119 15.33 -9.94 -16.90
CA ARG A 119 16.62 -10.58 -17.16
C ARG A 119 16.68 -11.94 -16.50
N LEU A 120 17.04 -12.96 -17.27
CA LEU A 120 17.14 -14.35 -16.81
C LEU A 120 18.52 -14.94 -17.06
N THR A 121 18.88 -15.93 -16.26
CA THR A 121 20.02 -16.79 -16.53
C THR A 121 19.78 -18.23 -16.12
N VAL A 122 20.51 -19.12 -16.79
CA VAL A 122 20.84 -20.44 -16.28
C VAL A 122 22.16 -20.30 -15.47
N PRO A 123 22.11 -20.50 -14.13
CA PRO A 123 23.29 -20.39 -13.29
C PRO A 123 24.36 -21.41 -13.69
N LEU A 124 25.62 -20.97 -13.75
CA LEU A 124 26.78 -21.87 -13.94
C LEU A 124 27.31 -22.42 -12.60
N PHE A 125 26.78 -21.90 -11.49
CA PHE A 125 27.19 -22.31 -10.14
C PHE A 125 26.37 -23.51 -9.69
N SER A 126 27.03 -24.62 -9.37
CA SER A 126 26.40 -25.92 -9.15
C SER A 126 25.38 -25.98 -8.01
N GLU A 127 25.47 -25.10 -7.00
CA GLU A 127 24.48 -25.02 -5.91
C GLU A 127 23.21 -24.24 -6.30
N LEU A 128 23.18 -23.63 -7.48
CA LEU A 128 22.05 -22.90 -8.02
C LEU A 128 21.45 -23.66 -9.20
N ASP A 129 20.16 -23.90 -9.12
CA ASP A 129 19.39 -24.62 -10.12
C ASP A 129 18.21 -23.78 -10.63
N GLY A 130 17.68 -24.24 -11.78
CA GLY A 130 16.55 -23.60 -12.46
C GLY A 130 16.91 -22.28 -13.13
N ILE A 131 15.94 -21.75 -13.87
CA ILE A 131 16.05 -20.44 -14.53
C ILE A 131 15.78 -19.36 -13.48
N ARG A 132 16.72 -18.41 -13.34
CA ARG A 132 16.70 -17.41 -12.28
C ARG A 132 16.77 -16.00 -12.82
N VAL A 133 16.15 -15.08 -12.10
CA VAL A 133 16.30 -13.64 -12.35
C VAL A 133 17.67 -13.17 -11.89
N LEU A 134 18.20 -12.10 -12.49
CA LEU A 134 19.49 -11.54 -12.09
C LEU A 134 19.60 -10.04 -12.39
N HIS A 135 20.46 -9.38 -11.63
CA HIS A 135 21.07 -8.10 -12.00
C HIS A 135 22.34 -7.95 -11.13
N ALA A 136 23.52 -8.17 -11.73
CA ALA A 136 24.82 -8.35 -11.08
C ALA A 136 24.95 -9.46 -10.02
N LEU A 137 23.85 -9.89 -9.41
CA LEU A 137 23.72 -10.99 -8.47
C LEU A 137 22.54 -11.87 -8.89
N TYR A 138 22.54 -13.12 -8.44
CA TYR A 138 21.44 -14.05 -8.67
C TYR A 138 20.24 -13.74 -7.76
N GLY A 139 19.03 -13.85 -8.29
CA GLY A 139 17.77 -13.77 -7.54
C GLY A 139 17.01 -15.10 -7.51
N ASP A 140 15.71 -14.98 -7.26
CA ASP A 140 14.77 -16.11 -7.18
C ASP A 140 14.53 -16.77 -8.55
N ARG A 141 13.89 -17.95 -8.52
CA ARG A 141 13.50 -18.67 -9.74
C ARG A 141 12.35 -17.92 -10.43
N ILE A 142 12.40 -17.87 -11.76
CA ILE A 142 11.37 -17.15 -12.54
C ILE A 142 9.96 -17.72 -12.33
N GLU A 143 9.86 -19.03 -12.11
CA GLU A 143 8.61 -19.76 -11.88
C GLU A 143 7.72 -19.11 -10.81
N HIS A 144 8.31 -18.67 -9.69
CA HIS A 144 7.57 -18.08 -8.58
C HIS A 144 6.88 -16.77 -9.02
N PHE A 145 7.56 -15.94 -9.81
CA PHE A 145 7.00 -14.69 -10.31
C PHE A 145 5.89 -14.96 -11.33
N LEU A 146 6.06 -15.93 -12.23
CA LEU A 146 5.05 -16.29 -13.22
C LEU A 146 3.76 -16.79 -12.55
N LEU A 147 3.88 -17.61 -11.48
CA LEU A 147 2.73 -18.09 -10.71
C LEU A 147 1.95 -16.95 -10.06
N HIS A 148 2.63 -16.00 -9.41
CA HIS A 148 1.98 -14.84 -8.79
C HIS A 148 1.32 -13.92 -9.84
N ILE A 149 1.95 -13.74 -11.00
CA ILE A 149 1.33 -13.00 -12.13
C ILE A 149 0.05 -13.71 -12.57
N ASN A 150 0.08 -15.03 -12.73
CA ASN A 150 -1.11 -15.78 -13.14
C ASN A 150 -2.23 -15.73 -12.09
N GLU A 151 -1.91 -15.78 -10.80
CA GLU A 151 -2.88 -15.61 -9.70
C GLU A 151 -3.60 -14.26 -9.79
N PHE A 152 -2.85 -13.19 -10.06
CA PHE A 152 -3.40 -11.87 -10.31
C PHE A 152 -4.31 -11.86 -11.55
N LEU A 153 -3.84 -12.41 -12.68
CA LEU A 153 -4.62 -12.42 -13.93
C LEU A 153 -5.91 -13.26 -13.84
N VAL A 154 -5.92 -14.33 -13.04
CA VAL A 154 -7.12 -15.13 -12.77
C VAL A 154 -8.18 -14.32 -12.02
N SER A 155 -7.76 -13.49 -11.05
CA SER A 155 -8.66 -12.60 -10.32
C SER A 155 -9.04 -11.33 -11.10
N HIS A 156 -8.23 -10.95 -12.10
CA HIS A 156 -8.34 -9.71 -12.87
C HIS A 156 -8.43 -9.99 -14.37
N TYR A 157 -9.53 -10.60 -14.81
CA TYR A 157 -9.70 -11.15 -16.17
C TYR A 157 -9.60 -10.13 -17.33
N ARG A 158 -9.70 -8.82 -17.05
CA ARG A 158 -9.55 -7.72 -18.03
C ARG A 158 -8.20 -7.01 -17.96
N GLU A 159 -7.31 -7.45 -17.08
CA GLU A 159 -5.96 -6.93 -17.03
C GLU A 159 -5.05 -7.77 -17.94
N VAL A 160 -4.13 -7.09 -18.62
CA VAL A 160 -3.18 -7.68 -19.58
C VAL A 160 -1.77 -7.31 -19.18
N VAL A 161 -0.86 -8.28 -19.16
CA VAL A 161 0.56 -8.06 -18.86
C VAL A 161 1.44 -8.35 -20.07
N ILE A 162 2.55 -7.61 -20.17
CA ILE A 162 3.60 -7.78 -21.15
C ILE A 162 4.86 -8.22 -20.39
N LEU A 163 5.35 -9.42 -20.73
CA LEU A 163 6.57 -10.01 -20.18
C LEU A 163 7.66 -9.90 -21.24
N ASP A 164 8.63 -9.01 -21.01
CA ASP A 164 9.75 -8.80 -21.92
C ASP A 164 11.00 -9.49 -21.38
N PHE A 165 11.31 -10.65 -21.96
CA PHE A 165 12.52 -11.41 -21.68
C PHE A 165 13.70 -10.83 -22.46
N ASN A 166 14.07 -9.61 -22.10
CA ASN A 166 15.02 -8.76 -22.81
C ASN A 166 16.44 -9.36 -22.84
N HIS A 167 16.90 -9.96 -21.73
CA HIS A 167 18.21 -10.59 -21.66
C HIS A 167 18.16 -12.00 -21.09
N LEU A 168 18.65 -12.96 -21.88
CA LEU A 168 18.69 -14.39 -21.55
C LEU A 168 20.14 -14.89 -21.55
N TYR A 169 20.75 -14.98 -20.37
CA TYR A 169 22.18 -15.33 -20.23
C TYR A 169 22.40 -16.83 -19.99
N ASN A 170 23.34 -17.42 -20.74
CA ASN A 170 23.66 -18.85 -20.72
C ASN A 170 22.48 -19.76 -21.10
N PHE A 171 21.56 -19.27 -21.92
CA PHE A 171 20.46 -20.10 -22.41
C PHE A 171 20.94 -20.98 -23.55
N ASP A 172 20.77 -22.29 -23.39
CA ASP A 172 20.86 -23.27 -24.45
C ASP A 172 19.46 -23.70 -24.92
N ARG A 173 19.39 -24.57 -25.94
CA ARG A 173 18.11 -25.03 -26.51
C ARG A 173 17.21 -25.69 -25.46
N THR A 174 17.79 -26.39 -24.50
CA THR A 174 17.06 -27.04 -23.40
C THR A 174 16.48 -26.05 -22.41
N ALA A 175 17.23 -24.99 -22.08
CA ALA A 175 16.76 -23.91 -21.21
C ALA A 175 15.62 -23.12 -21.86
N TYR A 176 15.71 -22.83 -23.16
CA TYR A 176 14.60 -22.23 -23.92
C TYR A 176 13.35 -23.11 -23.87
N ALA A 177 13.48 -24.41 -24.17
CA ALA A 177 12.36 -25.34 -24.10
C ALA A 177 11.75 -25.42 -22.69
N SER A 178 12.58 -25.42 -21.64
CA SER A 178 12.12 -25.42 -20.25
C SER A 178 11.34 -24.14 -19.90
N LEU A 179 11.83 -22.97 -20.32
CA LEU A 179 11.12 -21.71 -20.13
C LEU A 179 9.75 -21.71 -20.83
N PHE A 180 9.69 -22.19 -22.08
CA PHE A 180 8.44 -22.23 -22.84
C PHE A 180 7.42 -23.20 -22.27
N VAL A 181 7.85 -24.39 -21.83
CA VAL A 181 6.98 -25.34 -21.12
C VAL A 181 6.44 -24.71 -19.83
N MET A 182 7.27 -24.00 -19.09
CA MET A 182 6.86 -23.30 -17.86
C MET A 182 5.81 -22.22 -18.16
N LEU A 183 6.05 -21.35 -19.14
CA LEU A 183 5.09 -20.31 -19.56
C LEU A 183 3.76 -20.90 -20.03
N GLN A 184 3.82 -21.94 -20.88
CA GLN A 184 2.63 -22.64 -21.37
C GLN A 184 1.85 -23.32 -20.24
N SER A 185 2.55 -23.91 -19.25
CA SER A 185 1.93 -24.54 -18.09
C SER A 185 1.27 -23.54 -17.15
N VAL A 186 1.87 -22.37 -16.97
CA VAL A 186 1.36 -21.35 -16.03
C VAL A 186 0.20 -20.57 -16.65
N PHE A 187 0.36 -20.05 -17.87
CA PHE A 187 -0.60 -19.14 -18.47
C PHE A 187 -1.60 -19.82 -19.43
N GLY A 188 -1.22 -20.94 -20.02
CA GLY A 188 -2.11 -21.73 -20.88
C GLY A 188 -2.69 -20.90 -22.03
N LYS A 189 -4.03 -20.85 -22.09
CA LYS A 189 -4.76 -20.11 -23.14
C LYS A 189 -4.70 -18.59 -23.01
N LYS A 190 -4.16 -18.06 -21.90
CA LYS A 190 -3.99 -16.61 -21.72
C LYS A 190 -2.87 -16.03 -22.60
N LEU A 191 -1.99 -16.86 -23.14
CA LEU A 191 -0.88 -16.45 -24.00
C LEU A 191 -1.38 -15.97 -25.35
N CYS A 192 -1.05 -14.72 -25.69
CA CYS A 192 -1.48 -14.08 -26.92
C CYS A 192 -0.54 -14.47 -28.08
N PRO A 193 -1.06 -15.05 -29.18
CA PRO A 193 -0.29 -15.23 -30.40
C PRO A 193 0.16 -13.87 -30.96
N GLN A 194 1.33 -13.84 -31.62
CA GLN A 194 1.78 -12.66 -32.34
C GLN A 194 0.85 -12.41 -33.54
N PRO A 195 0.17 -11.25 -33.62
CA PRO A 195 -0.71 -10.94 -34.73
C PRO A 195 0.10 -10.56 -35.98
N ASP A 196 -0.44 -10.84 -37.16
CA ASP A 196 0.13 -10.38 -38.43
C ASP A 196 0.18 -8.85 -38.53
N ASP A 197 -0.79 -8.18 -37.90
CA ASP A 197 -0.90 -6.72 -37.85
C ASP A 197 -1.14 -6.26 -36.40
N ILE A 198 -0.11 -5.66 -35.79
CA ILE A 198 -0.18 -5.16 -34.42
C ILE A 198 -1.21 -4.03 -34.23
N MET A 199 -1.63 -3.35 -35.31
CA MET A 199 -2.65 -2.31 -35.23
C MET A 199 -4.02 -2.87 -34.85
N LYS A 200 -4.25 -4.17 -35.06
CA LYS A 200 -5.49 -4.85 -34.66
C LYS A 200 -5.46 -5.30 -33.20
N LEU A 201 -4.28 -5.32 -32.57
CA LEU A 201 -4.13 -5.71 -31.18
C LEU A 201 -4.66 -4.60 -30.27
N SER A 202 -5.89 -4.76 -29.80
CA SER A 202 -6.53 -3.86 -28.83
C SER A 202 -6.85 -4.62 -27.54
N LEU A 203 -7.10 -3.90 -26.44
CA LEU A 203 -7.56 -4.53 -25.19
C LEU A 203 -8.87 -5.29 -25.41
N ALA A 204 -9.80 -4.71 -26.17
CA ALA A 204 -11.06 -5.36 -26.52
C ALA A 204 -10.84 -6.71 -27.26
N TYR A 205 -9.97 -6.72 -28.27
CA TYR A 205 -9.62 -7.94 -29.00
C TYR A 205 -9.03 -9.02 -28.08
N MET A 206 -8.11 -8.62 -27.19
CA MET A 206 -7.49 -9.55 -26.24
C MET A 206 -8.52 -10.15 -25.29
N TRP A 207 -9.42 -9.33 -24.74
CA TRP A 207 -10.47 -9.79 -23.83
C TRP A 207 -11.47 -10.74 -24.51
N GLU A 208 -11.91 -10.41 -25.72
CA GLU A 208 -12.83 -11.26 -26.51
C GLU A 208 -12.20 -12.61 -26.85
N SER A 209 -10.88 -12.63 -27.08
CA SER A 209 -10.12 -13.85 -27.38
C SER A 209 -9.66 -14.61 -26.13
N GLY A 210 -9.87 -14.06 -24.93
CA GLY A 210 -9.41 -14.64 -23.66
C GLY A 210 -7.90 -14.53 -23.40
N TYR A 211 -7.21 -13.64 -24.10
CA TYR A 211 -5.79 -13.38 -23.92
C TYR A 211 -5.53 -12.37 -22.80
N GLN A 212 -4.47 -12.61 -22.03
CA GLN A 212 -4.03 -11.71 -20.95
C GLN A 212 -2.50 -11.54 -20.88
N VAL A 213 -1.72 -12.32 -21.64
CA VAL A 213 -0.25 -12.30 -21.53
C VAL A 213 0.37 -12.16 -22.91
N ILE A 214 1.19 -11.14 -23.09
CA ILE A 214 2.09 -10.98 -24.24
C ILE A 214 3.49 -11.34 -23.77
N THR A 215 4.16 -12.25 -24.45
CA THR A 215 5.55 -12.64 -24.15
C THR A 215 6.45 -12.25 -25.31
N ILE A 216 7.47 -11.44 -25.03
CA ILE A 216 8.47 -11.00 -26.01
C ILE A 216 9.82 -11.58 -25.59
N ALA A 217 10.54 -12.19 -26.53
CA ALA A 217 11.86 -12.75 -26.26
C ALA A 217 12.74 -12.72 -27.52
N ALA A 218 14.03 -12.43 -27.34
CA ALA A 218 15.02 -12.59 -28.40
C ALA A 218 15.42 -14.06 -28.51
N VAL A 219 14.64 -14.86 -29.24
CA VAL A 219 14.91 -16.28 -29.48
C VAL A 219 15.67 -16.44 -30.79
N ASP A 220 16.75 -17.23 -30.80
CA ASP A 220 17.39 -17.66 -32.04
C ASP A 220 16.49 -18.70 -32.74
N LEU A 221 15.59 -18.20 -33.59
CA LEU A 221 14.52 -18.93 -34.28
C LEU A 221 15.01 -20.02 -35.25
N THR A 222 16.32 -20.19 -35.41
CA THR A 222 16.91 -21.16 -36.35
C THR A 222 16.68 -22.63 -35.98
N SER A 223 16.09 -22.93 -34.82
CA SER A 223 15.92 -24.33 -34.37
C SER A 223 14.57 -24.73 -33.75
N GLN A 224 13.57 -23.84 -33.70
CA GLN A 224 12.23 -24.20 -33.20
C GLN A 224 11.13 -23.57 -34.06
N GLN A 225 10.61 -24.37 -35.00
CA GLN A 225 9.32 -24.11 -35.64
C GLN A 225 8.20 -24.10 -34.58
N CYS A 226 7.30 -23.11 -34.67
CA CYS A 226 5.92 -23.14 -34.18
C CYS A 226 5.63 -22.92 -32.67
N ILE A 227 6.11 -21.83 -32.07
CA ILE A 227 5.43 -21.26 -30.89
C ILE A 227 4.84 -19.90 -31.28
N SER A 228 3.56 -19.88 -31.65
CA SER A 228 2.89 -18.68 -32.18
C SER A 228 2.76 -17.54 -31.16
N TRP A 229 2.87 -17.82 -29.87
CA TRP A 229 2.67 -16.86 -28.77
C TRP A 229 3.95 -16.26 -28.20
N ILE A 230 5.14 -16.70 -28.66
CA ILE A 230 6.39 -16.00 -28.36
C ILE A 230 6.61 -14.96 -29.45
N TRP A 231 6.58 -13.69 -29.07
CA TRP A 231 6.73 -12.58 -30.01
C TRP A 231 8.20 -12.31 -30.25
N ASP A 232 8.54 -12.05 -31.51
CA ASP A 232 9.90 -11.67 -31.87
C ASP A 232 10.31 -10.32 -31.28
N SER A 233 11.59 -10.19 -30.98
CA SER A 233 12.22 -8.97 -30.46
C SER A 233 12.02 -7.74 -31.35
N SER A 234 11.77 -7.91 -32.66
CA SER A 234 11.40 -6.79 -33.55
C SER A 234 10.05 -6.13 -33.22
N SER A 235 9.22 -6.78 -32.41
CA SER A 235 7.91 -6.27 -31.99
C SER A 235 8.00 -5.11 -30.99
N ILE A 236 9.18 -4.89 -30.39
CA ILE A 236 9.42 -3.86 -29.38
C ILE A 236 10.71 -3.10 -29.65
N ILE A 237 10.68 -1.78 -29.43
CA ILE A 237 11.84 -0.91 -29.51
C ILE A 237 12.07 -0.32 -28.12
N SER A 238 13.25 -0.59 -27.56
CA SER A 238 13.61 -0.18 -26.20
C SER A 238 14.98 0.53 -26.20
N PRO A 239 15.06 1.82 -26.59
CA PRO A 239 16.31 2.55 -26.66
C PRO A 239 16.87 2.83 -25.27
N TYR A 240 18.12 2.43 -25.03
CA TYR A 240 18.82 2.64 -23.76
C TYR A 240 19.81 3.80 -23.85
N ALA A 241 19.62 4.84 -23.03
CA ALA A 241 20.44 6.05 -23.07
C ALA A 241 21.88 5.82 -22.59
N ASN A 242 22.09 4.91 -21.63
CA ASN A 242 23.37 4.62 -21.00
C ASN A 242 24.11 5.88 -20.48
N VAL A 243 23.39 6.71 -19.71
CA VAL A 243 23.91 7.98 -19.16
C VAL A 243 23.69 8.07 -17.65
N ASP A 244 24.59 8.78 -16.97
CA ASP A 244 24.56 9.06 -15.53
C ASP A 244 24.01 10.46 -15.21
N ARG A 245 23.51 11.19 -16.23
CA ARG A 245 23.08 12.58 -16.14
C ARG A 245 21.66 12.79 -16.62
N ILE A 246 20.85 13.46 -15.80
CA ILE A 246 19.43 13.77 -16.05
C ILE A 246 19.23 14.58 -17.33
N ASP A 247 20.00 15.65 -17.53
CA ASP A 247 19.85 16.52 -18.71
C ASP A 247 20.09 15.78 -20.02
N ARG A 248 21.09 14.89 -20.05
CA ARG A 248 21.38 14.04 -21.21
C ARG A 248 20.32 12.97 -21.42
N LEU A 249 19.82 12.39 -20.33
CA LEU A 249 18.76 11.39 -20.37
C LEU A 249 17.49 11.97 -21.03
N PHE A 250 16.96 13.07 -20.52
CA PHE A 250 15.70 13.63 -21.03
C PHE A 250 15.83 14.19 -22.46
N ALA A 251 17.00 14.73 -22.83
CA ALA A 251 17.28 15.10 -24.22
C ALA A 251 17.26 13.86 -25.15
N PHE A 252 17.79 12.72 -24.69
CA PHE A 252 17.75 11.46 -25.42
C PHE A 252 16.32 10.90 -25.52
N LEU A 253 15.56 10.92 -24.42
CA LEU A 253 14.17 10.42 -24.38
C LEU A 253 13.26 11.23 -25.31
N ASP A 254 13.33 12.57 -25.27
CA ASP A 254 12.54 13.42 -26.17
C ASP A 254 12.86 13.13 -27.65
N LYS A 255 14.15 13.04 -27.99
CA LYS A 255 14.58 12.74 -29.35
C LYS A 255 14.09 11.38 -29.83
N THR A 256 14.36 10.32 -29.07
CA THR A 256 14.03 8.94 -29.46
C THR A 256 12.52 8.70 -29.56
N LEU A 257 11.74 9.27 -28.65
CA LEU A 257 10.29 9.19 -28.67
C LEU A 257 9.70 9.88 -29.92
N ARG A 258 10.17 11.10 -30.23
CA ARG A 258 9.71 11.85 -31.41
C ARG A 258 10.14 11.17 -32.72
N ASP A 259 11.36 10.66 -32.78
CA ASP A 259 11.89 9.95 -33.96
C ASP A 259 11.10 8.66 -34.21
N HIS A 260 10.77 7.90 -33.17
CA HIS A 260 9.93 6.71 -33.29
C HIS A 260 8.56 7.04 -33.89
N ARG A 261 7.87 8.07 -33.36
CA ARG A 261 6.53 8.45 -33.86
C ARG A 261 6.54 9.02 -35.28
N LYS A 262 7.67 9.56 -35.77
CA LYS A 262 7.83 9.94 -37.19
C LYS A 262 8.07 8.75 -38.11
N SER A 263 8.67 7.67 -37.61
CA SER A 263 9.16 6.55 -38.42
C SER A 263 8.10 5.56 -38.92
N ALA A 264 6.82 5.76 -38.60
CA ALA A 264 5.68 4.88 -38.95
C ALA A 264 5.86 3.40 -38.56
N LYS A 265 6.73 3.10 -37.59
CA LYS A 265 6.93 1.73 -37.09
C LYS A 265 5.81 1.36 -36.14
N ASN A 266 4.98 0.40 -36.57
CA ASN A 266 3.93 -0.19 -35.75
C ASN A 266 4.57 -1.25 -34.83
N THR A 267 5.21 -0.80 -33.75
CA THR A 267 5.85 -1.67 -32.73
C THR A 267 5.59 -1.10 -31.35
N PHE A 268 5.75 -1.90 -30.30
CA PHE A 268 5.83 -1.36 -28.94
C PHE A 268 7.04 -0.43 -28.83
N PHE A 269 6.92 0.59 -28.00
CA PHE A 269 8.00 1.53 -27.73
C PHE A 269 8.14 1.73 -26.23
N VAL A 270 9.35 1.53 -25.72
CA VAL A 270 9.68 1.66 -24.30
C VAL A 270 10.48 2.93 -24.09
N THR A 271 9.94 3.81 -23.28
CA THR A 271 10.63 5.01 -22.79
C THR A 271 11.32 4.67 -21.47
N GLN A 272 12.65 4.57 -21.49
CA GLN A 272 13.43 4.15 -20.32
C GLN A 272 13.95 5.35 -19.53
N ALA A 273 13.18 5.84 -18.55
CA ALA A 273 13.59 6.93 -17.68
C ALA A 273 14.47 6.43 -16.53
N ILE A 274 15.64 5.90 -16.89
CA ILE A 274 16.62 5.28 -15.98
C ILE A 274 18.01 5.90 -16.17
N LEU A 275 18.75 6.05 -15.06
CA LEU A 275 20.14 6.50 -15.07
C LEU A 275 21.07 5.33 -14.78
N THR A 276 22.18 5.29 -15.50
CA THR A 276 23.17 4.22 -15.37
C THR A 276 24.26 4.62 -14.39
N ALA A 277 24.32 3.94 -13.24
CA ALA A 277 25.44 4.08 -12.33
C ALA A 277 26.70 3.42 -12.93
N LYS A 278 27.85 4.11 -12.84
CA LYS A 278 29.15 3.53 -13.23
C LYS A 278 29.88 2.98 -12.02
N TRP A 279 30.85 2.11 -12.28
CA TRP A 279 31.70 1.52 -11.23
C TRP A 279 32.44 2.55 -10.38
N ILE A 280 32.81 3.69 -10.96
CA ILE A 280 33.47 4.75 -10.20
C ILE A 280 32.53 5.41 -9.20
N ASP A 281 31.24 5.53 -9.52
CA ASP A 281 30.22 6.11 -8.62
C ASP A 281 29.96 5.20 -7.42
N ILE A 282 29.96 3.88 -7.66
CA ILE A 282 29.84 2.86 -6.61
C ILE A 282 31.02 2.96 -5.62
N LEU A 283 32.23 3.18 -6.14
CA LEU A 283 33.46 3.29 -5.33
C LEU A 283 33.52 4.61 -4.54
N LEU A 284 33.08 5.72 -5.14
CA LEU A 284 33.08 7.04 -4.50
C LEU A 284 31.96 7.19 -3.44
N HIS A 285 30.90 6.38 -3.52
CA HIS A 285 29.73 6.48 -2.63
C HIS A 285 29.39 5.17 -1.89
N PRO A 286 30.33 4.57 -1.12
CA PRO A 286 30.18 3.21 -0.56
C PRO A 286 28.99 3.05 0.40
N PHE A 287 28.51 4.13 1.01
CA PHE A 287 27.35 4.10 1.93
C PHE A 287 26.01 4.47 1.26
N SER A 288 26.00 4.70 -0.05
CA SER A 288 24.78 5.04 -0.81
C SER A 288 24.09 3.81 -1.43
N THR A 289 23.01 4.07 -2.15
CA THR A 289 22.25 3.09 -2.95
C THR A 289 21.98 3.69 -4.33
N LEU A 290 21.67 2.84 -5.31
CA LEU A 290 21.22 3.28 -6.63
C LEU A 290 19.99 4.20 -6.51
N GLU A 291 19.05 3.78 -5.66
CA GLU A 291 17.84 4.51 -5.31
C GLU A 291 18.13 5.97 -4.93
N ARG A 292 18.91 6.17 -3.86
CA ARG A 292 19.13 7.47 -3.24
C ARG A 292 19.92 8.42 -4.14
N LEU A 293 20.88 7.90 -4.90
CA LEU A 293 21.79 8.74 -5.68
C LEU A 293 21.22 9.09 -7.06
N TYR A 294 20.60 8.11 -7.72
CA TYR A 294 20.16 8.22 -9.11
C TYR A 294 18.63 8.12 -9.23
N ALA A 295 18.04 7.00 -8.82
CA ALA A 295 16.67 6.67 -9.20
C ALA A 295 15.64 7.67 -8.65
N THR A 296 15.69 8.04 -7.36
CA THR A 296 14.70 8.96 -6.78
C THR A 296 14.66 10.30 -7.52
N LYS A 297 15.82 10.84 -7.90
CA LYS A 297 15.89 12.10 -8.67
C LYS A 297 15.42 11.88 -10.11
N CYS A 298 15.82 10.78 -10.74
CA CYS A 298 15.41 10.43 -12.09
C CYS A 298 13.89 10.26 -12.21
N THR A 299 13.28 9.44 -11.36
CA THR A 299 11.83 9.18 -11.33
C THR A 299 11.04 10.45 -11.05
N LYS A 300 11.53 11.32 -10.15
CA LYS A 300 10.92 12.64 -9.92
C LYS A 300 10.92 13.51 -11.18
N GLU A 301 12.06 13.65 -11.83
CA GLU A 301 12.15 14.43 -13.08
C GLU A 301 11.36 13.77 -14.22
N ALA A 302 11.25 12.45 -14.23
CA ALA A 302 10.44 11.72 -15.21
C ALA A 302 8.97 12.09 -15.10
N ILE A 303 8.41 12.12 -13.88
CA ILE A 303 7.02 12.52 -13.65
C ILE A 303 6.79 13.98 -14.07
N VAL A 304 7.73 14.87 -13.74
CA VAL A 304 7.68 16.28 -14.19
C VAL A 304 7.70 16.36 -15.72
N TRP A 305 8.56 15.59 -16.38
CA TRP A 305 8.66 15.56 -17.82
C TRP A 305 7.40 15.00 -18.49
N LEU A 306 6.86 13.88 -18.01
CA LEU A 306 5.60 13.29 -18.49
C LEU A 306 4.45 14.29 -18.40
N SER A 307 4.41 15.08 -17.32
CA SER A 307 3.37 16.10 -17.10
C SER A 307 3.47 17.29 -18.05
N ASN A 308 4.69 17.67 -18.43
CA ASN A 308 4.96 18.85 -19.25
C ASN A 308 5.14 18.51 -20.74
N PHE A 309 5.11 17.24 -21.10
CA PHE A 309 5.27 16.80 -22.48
C PHE A 309 4.07 17.26 -23.33
N ASP A 310 4.36 17.91 -24.45
CA ASP A 310 3.40 18.55 -25.35
C ASP A 310 2.47 17.54 -26.06
N GLU A 311 2.94 16.31 -26.26
CA GLU A 311 2.22 15.27 -27.00
C GLU A 311 2.07 13.95 -26.20
N PRO A 312 1.22 13.90 -25.16
CA PRO A 312 1.07 12.72 -24.29
C PRO A 312 0.74 11.41 -25.04
N LYS A 313 0.05 11.53 -26.18
CA LYS A 313 -0.31 10.40 -27.07
C LYS A 313 0.90 9.70 -27.69
N TYR A 314 2.11 10.26 -27.57
CA TYR A 314 3.32 9.64 -28.09
C TYR A 314 3.81 8.52 -27.18
N PHE A 315 3.48 8.54 -25.90
CA PHE A 315 3.88 7.50 -24.97
C PHE A 315 3.21 6.16 -25.25
N ASN A 316 3.89 5.10 -24.87
CA ASN A 316 3.40 3.72 -24.85
C ASN A 316 3.89 3.11 -23.54
N ILE A 317 4.97 2.32 -23.56
CA ILE A 317 5.51 1.75 -22.33
C ILE A 317 6.47 2.76 -21.71
N ILE A 318 6.34 3.03 -20.42
CA ILE A 318 7.27 3.87 -19.68
C ILE A 318 7.81 3.07 -18.51
N ILE A 319 9.14 2.99 -18.37
CA ILE A 319 9.79 2.29 -17.26
C ILE A 319 10.65 3.24 -16.42
N CYS A 320 10.69 2.95 -15.12
CA CYS A 320 11.54 3.60 -14.13
C CYS A 320 12.09 2.57 -13.13
N ASP A 321 13.14 2.96 -12.41
CA ASP A 321 13.57 2.30 -11.18
C ASP A 321 12.71 2.79 -10.00
N PHE A 322 12.45 1.91 -9.03
CA PHE A 322 11.72 2.16 -7.78
C PHE A 322 10.34 2.79 -8.01
N ILE A 323 9.43 1.97 -8.54
CA ILE A 323 8.06 2.39 -8.94
C ILE A 323 7.17 2.82 -7.76
N ASP A 324 7.60 2.59 -6.53
CA ASP A 324 6.95 3.01 -5.29
C ASP A 324 7.13 4.50 -4.98
N CYS A 325 8.01 5.18 -5.71
CA CYS A 325 8.27 6.61 -5.54
C CYS A 325 7.30 7.49 -6.34
N PHE A 326 6.85 8.59 -5.73
CA PHE A 326 6.16 9.73 -6.36
C PHE A 326 4.89 9.39 -7.17
N ASP A 327 4.25 8.26 -6.88
CA ASP A 327 3.02 7.83 -7.55
C ASP A 327 3.19 7.64 -9.08
N PHE A 328 4.34 7.10 -9.49
CA PHE A 328 4.72 6.88 -10.88
C PHE A 328 3.64 6.17 -11.70
N CYS A 329 3.04 5.10 -11.17
CA CYS A 329 2.03 4.32 -11.89
C CYS A 329 0.81 5.16 -12.25
N ASN A 330 0.28 5.94 -11.30
CA ASN A 330 -0.86 6.81 -11.55
C ASN A 330 -0.51 7.95 -12.53
N ALA A 331 0.71 8.50 -12.45
CA ALA A 331 1.17 9.51 -13.41
C ALA A 331 1.12 8.98 -14.84
N VAL A 332 1.62 7.76 -15.09
CA VAL A 332 1.56 7.11 -16.41
C VAL A 332 0.13 6.78 -16.82
N ILE A 333 -0.67 6.17 -15.93
CA ILE A 333 -2.07 5.81 -16.21
C ILE A 333 -2.89 7.06 -16.59
N SER A 334 -2.62 8.20 -15.94
CA SER A 334 -3.33 9.46 -16.19
C SER A 334 -3.15 10.00 -17.62
N LEU A 335 -2.06 9.62 -18.30
CA LEU A 335 -1.82 9.97 -19.71
C LEU A 335 -2.87 9.38 -20.65
N ASN A 336 -3.56 8.32 -20.23
CA ASN A 336 -4.66 7.73 -20.98
C ASN A 336 -5.99 8.48 -20.80
N THR A 337 -6.08 9.46 -19.91
CA THR A 337 -7.33 10.20 -19.64
C THR A 337 -7.32 11.58 -20.29
N SER A 338 -8.48 12.03 -20.79
CA SER A 338 -8.63 13.32 -21.51
C SER A 338 -8.45 14.57 -20.63
N ARG A 339 -8.13 14.41 -19.34
CA ARG A 339 -8.02 15.48 -18.32
C ARG A 339 -6.57 15.80 -17.94
N THR A 340 -5.65 15.63 -18.89
CA THR A 340 -4.19 15.53 -18.67
C THR A 340 -3.49 16.82 -18.22
N LYS A 341 -4.18 17.95 -18.00
CA LYS A 341 -3.54 19.20 -17.55
C LYS A 341 -3.92 19.67 -16.14
N ASN A 342 -5.00 19.19 -15.53
CA ASN A 342 -5.39 19.66 -14.19
C ASN A 342 -4.83 18.75 -13.10
N PHE A 343 -4.96 17.42 -13.25
CA PHE A 343 -4.49 16.44 -12.26
C PHE A 343 -2.96 16.47 -12.03
N LEU A 344 -2.18 16.62 -13.11
CA LEU A 344 -0.71 16.65 -13.04
C LEU A 344 -0.15 18.04 -12.63
N ASN A 345 -0.91 19.11 -12.86
CA ASN A 345 -0.59 20.42 -12.30
C ASN A 345 -0.84 20.47 -10.80
N ASP A 346 -1.88 19.79 -10.31
CA ASP A 346 -2.14 19.65 -8.87
C ASP A 346 -1.02 18.87 -8.19
N ILE A 347 -0.55 17.75 -8.77
CA ILE A 347 0.61 16.99 -8.26
C ILE A 347 1.89 17.86 -8.27
N ASN A 348 2.17 18.59 -9.35
CA ASN A 348 3.36 19.46 -9.42
C ASN A 348 3.30 20.66 -8.46
N ARG A 349 2.11 21.16 -8.10
CA ARG A 349 1.92 22.22 -7.11
C ARG A 349 2.28 21.74 -5.70
N THR A 350 1.94 20.50 -5.36
CA THR A 350 2.27 19.86 -4.07
C THR A 350 3.78 19.70 -3.86
N TYR A 351 4.57 19.56 -4.93
CA TYR A 351 6.02 19.27 -4.84
C TYR A 351 6.95 20.45 -5.16
N ARG A 352 6.47 21.54 -5.78
CA ARG A 352 7.32 22.69 -6.16
C ARG A 352 7.43 23.78 -5.11
N ASP A 353 6.56 23.83 -4.12
CA ASP A 353 6.53 24.96 -3.20
C ASP A 353 6.29 24.51 -1.76
N LYS A 354 7.36 24.48 -0.94
CA LYS A 354 7.25 24.93 0.45
C LYS A 354 7.06 26.45 0.43
N LYS A 355 5.93 26.89 -0.10
CA LYS A 355 5.41 28.26 0.04
C LYS A 355 4.09 28.12 0.78
N LYS A 356 3.80 29.11 1.63
CA LYS A 356 2.61 29.17 2.49
C LYS A 356 1.38 28.60 1.77
N SER A 357 0.82 27.55 2.36
CA SER A 357 -0.32 26.84 1.82
C SER A 357 -1.54 27.76 1.77
N ASP A 358 -2.29 27.70 0.67
CA ASP A 358 -3.52 28.49 0.51
C ASP A 358 -4.60 27.89 1.43
N PRO A 359 -5.20 28.68 2.36
CA PRO A 359 -6.31 28.20 3.19
C PRO A 359 -7.47 27.61 2.39
N ALA A 360 -7.61 27.95 1.11
CA ALA A 360 -8.63 27.38 0.24
C ALA A 360 -8.44 25.90 -0.09
N GLU A 361 -7.23 25.35 0.06
CA GLU A 361 -6.93 23.95 -0.28
C GLU A 361 -7.30 22.96 0.83
N TYR A 362 -7.55 23.44 2.05
CA TYR A 362 -7.90 22.63 3.22
C TYR A 362 -9.36 22.76 3.64
N ARG A 363 -10.23 22.97 2.65
CA ARG A 363 -11.66 23.06 2.90
C ARG A 363 -12.46 22.44 1.77
N PHE A 364 -13.53 21.75 2.12
CA PHE A 364 -14.61 21.38 1.21
C PHE A 364 -15.83 22.20 1.62
N ILE A 365 -16.28 23.09 0.72
CA ILE A 365 -17.39 24.00 1.00
C ILE A 365 -18.41 23.92 -0.13
N ASN A 366 -19.71 23.80 0.20
CA ASN A 366 -20.82 23.83 -0.76
C ASN A 366 -20.79 22.72 -1.84
N HIS A 367 -20.36 21.51 -1.49
CA HIS A 367 -20.46 20.36 -2.40
C HIS A 367 -21.86 19.75 -2.36
N TYR A 368 -22.36 19.29 -3.51
CA TYR A 368 -23.68 18.65 -3.65
C TYR A 368 -23.58 17.43 -4.57
N GLY A 369 -23.87 16.22 -4.08
CA GLY A 369 -23.93 15.01 -4.90
C GLY A 369 -22.58 14.46 -5.40
N ASP A 370 -21.47 15.06 -4.96
CA ASP A 370 -20.11 14.75 -5.44
C ASP A 370 -19.30 13.89 -4.45
N ASN A 371 -18.32 13.15 -4.98
CA ASN A 371 -17.32 12.44 -4.21
C ASN A 371 -16.00 13.23 -4.19
N VAL A 372 -15.53 13.65 -3.02
CA VAL A 372 -14.33 14.48 -2.84
C VAL A 372 -13.30 13.80 -1.95
N ILE A 373 -12.03 13.84 -2.37
CA ILE A 373 -10.96 13.04 -1.77
C ILE A 373 -9.69 13.87 -1.57
N LYS A 374 -9.03 13.68 -0.42
CA LYS A 374 -7.65 14.09 -0.14
C LYS A 374 -6.85 12.84 0.22
N SER A 375 -5.78 12.57 -0.54
CA SER A 375 -4.92 11.39 -0.37
C SER A 375 -3.70 11.71 0.51
N ASP A 376 -2.88 10.70 0.81
CA ASP A 376 -1.60 10.85 1.52
C ASP A 376 -0.76 12.00 0.95
N GLY A 377 -0.27 12.88 1.82
CA GLY A 377 0.52 14.06 1.49
C GLY A 377 -0.28 15.29 1.03
N HIS A 378 -1.60 15.19 0.80
CA HIS A 378 -2.41 16.36 0.40
C HIS A 378 -2.81 17.27 1.56
N ILE A 379 -2.81 16.77 2.79
CA ILE A 379 -3.16 17.56 3.99
C ILE A 379 -1.94 17.76 4.88
N ALA A 380 -1.10 16.73 4.99
CA ALA A 380 0.19 16.75 5.65
C ALA A 380 0.16 17.33 7.09
N GLY A 381 -0.91 17.04 7.84
CA GLY A 381 -1.06 17.48 9.22
C GLY A 381 -1.64 18.87 9.41
N GLU A 382 -2.20 19.50 8.38
CA GLU A 382 -2.91 20.78 8.49
C GLU A 382 -4.35 20.62 9.02
N GLN A 383 -4.97 21.74 9.39
CA GLN A 383 -6.40 21.80 9.76
C GLN A 383 -7.27 21.67 8.51
N PHE A 384 -8.38 20.94 8.61
CA PHE A 384 -9.34 20.78 7.51
C PHE A 384 -10.76 21.21 7.91
N VAL A 385 -11.50 21.81 6.97
CA VAL A 385 -12.89 22.25 7.17
C VAL A 385 -13.81 21.61 6.14
N ILE A 386 -14.93 21.04 6.58
CA ILE A 386 -16.01 20.57 5.72
C ILE A 386 -17.24 21.40 6.10
N ASP A 387 -17.77 22.19 5.18
CA ASP A 387 -18.85 23.14 5.45
C ASP A 387 -19.93 23.07 4.36
N LYS A 388 -21.20 22.96 4.74
CA LYS A 388 -22.35 23.00 3.81
C LYS A 388 -22.30 21.96 2.68
N CYS A 389 -21.79 20.78 2.96
CA CYS A 389 -21.78 19.67 2.00
C CYS A 389 -23.05 18.82 2.13
N LYS A 390 -23.67 18.48 1.00
CA LYS A 390 -24.91 17.68 0.97
C LYS A 390 -24.83 16.52 -0.02
N GLU A 391 -25.36 15.36 0.36
CA GLU A 391 -25.38 14.16 -0.52
C GLU A 391 -23.99 13.76 -1.03
N CYS A 392 -22.94 13.95 -0.22
CA CYS A 392 -21.54 13.77 -0.62
C CYS A 392 -20.85 12.57 0.04
N CYS A 393 -19.86 12.00 -0.66
CA CYS A 393 -18.87 11.11 -0.06
C CYS A 393 -17.53 11.84 0.07
N ILE A 394 -17.04 12.00 1.30
CA ILE A 394 -15.87 12.82 1.63
C ILE A 394 -14.81 11.95 2.28
N LEU A 395 -13.63 11.83 1.64
CA LEU A 395 -12.52 10.99 2.13
C LEU A 395 -11.26 11.83 2.37
N LEU A 396 -10.83 11.95 3.63
CA LEU A 396 -9.58 12.61 4.02
C LEU A 396 -8.56 11.56 4.47
N LEU A 397 -7.86 10.93 3.53
CA LEU A 397 -6.96 9.79 3.75
C LEU A 397 -5.51 10.22 4.04
N ASP A 398 -5.33 11.16 4.97
CA ASP A 398 -4.03 11.69 5.43
C ASP A 398 -4.09 11.97 6.94
N HIS A 399 -2.94 12.26 7.56
CA HIS A 399 -2.89 12.76 8.93
C HIS A 399 -3.32 14.23 9.00
N LEU A 400 -4.08 14.57 10.05
CA LEU A 400 -4.79 15.85 10.21
C LEU A 400 -4.40 16.52 11.53
N ALA A 401 -4.38 17.85 11.59
CA ALA A 401 -4.27 18.57 12.87
C ALA A 401 -5.63 18.64 13.58
N THR A 402 -6.64 19.18 12.90
CA THR A 402 -8.02 19.32 13.39
C THR A 402 -8.99 19.22 12.22
N VAL A 403 -10.22 18.76 12.48
CA VAL A 403 -11.28 18.71 11.47
C VAL A 403 -12.55 19.34 12.02
N ASN A 404 -13.10 20.31 11.30
CA ASN A 404 -14.42 20.87 11.58
C ASN A 404 -15.40 20.44 10.49
N ILE A 405 -16.57 19.95 10.88
CA ILE A 405 -17.64 19.50 9.98
C ILE A 405 -18.89 20.27 10.36
N ASP A 406 -19.32 21.18 9.49
CA ASP A 406 -20.35 22.17 9.76
C ASP A 406 -21.45 22.12 8.69
N ASP A 407 -22.71 22.26 9.09
CA ASP A 407 -23.86 22.42 8.19
C ASP A 407 -24.00 21.32 7.09
N CYS A 408 -23.55 20.09 7.36
CA CYS A 408 -23.58 18.99 6.38
C CYS A 408 -24.82 18.10 6.52
N GLU A 409 -25.34 17.60 5.39
CA GLU A 409 -26.53 16.75 5.35
C GLU A 409 -26.37 15.55 4.40
N ASP A 410 -26.81 14.35 4.78
CA ASP A 410 -26.83 13.16 3.92
C ASP A 410 -25.44 12.76 3.35
N CYS A 411 -24.38 12.90 4.16
CA CYS A 411 -23.00 12.62 3.73
C CYS A 411 -22.38 11.38 4.40
N LEU A 412 -21.50 10.70 3.66
CA LEU A 412 -20.52 9.74 4.17
C LEU A 412 -19.17 10.45 4.30
N ILE A 413 -18.61 10.49 5.51
CA ILE A 413 -17.36 11.18 5.80
C ILE A 413 -16.38 10.20 6.42
N VAL A 414 -15.18 10.09 5.85
CA VAL A 414 -14.08 9.27 6.38
C VAL A 414 -12.88 10.17 6.59
N THR A 415 -12.33 10.20 7.79
CA THR A 415 -11.12 10.95 8.10
C THR A 415 -10.01 10.02 8.55
N GLY A 416 -8.79 10.35 8.15
CA GLY A 416 -7.57 9.78 8.69
C GLY A 416 -7.32 10.22 10.14
N PRO A 417 -6.18 9.77 10.71
CA PRO A 417 -5.74 10.11 12.05
C PRO A 417 -5.60 11.61 12.28
N CYS A 418 -6.39 12.14 13.21
CA CYS A 418 -6.42 13.55 13.59
C CYS A 418 -5.73 13.75 14.95
N LYS A 419 -4.59 14.45 14.94
CA LYS A 419 -3.78 14.73 16.13
C LYS A 419 -4.58 15.47 17.21
N GLY A 420 -5.50 16.34 16.82
CA GLY A 420 -6.31 17.16 17.73
C GLY A 420 -7.77 16.74 17.73
N SER A 421 -8.66 17.70 17.49
CA SER A 421 -10.11 17.52 17.56
C SER A 421 -10.76 17.27 16.22
N VAL A 422 -11.75 16.37 16.22
CA VAL A 422 -12.79 16.29 15.19
C VAL A 422 -14.07 16.83 15.80
N PHE A 423 -14.58 17.93 15.26
CA PHE A 423 -15.75 18.62 15.75
C PHE A 423 -16.84 18.66 14.68
N ILE A 424 -18.01 18.09 14.97
CA ILE A 424 -19.19 18.13 14.11
C ILE A 424 -20.26 19.05 14.69
N ARG A 425 -20.82 19.95 13.88
CA ARG A 425 -21.82 20.95 14.27
C ARG A 425 -22.91 21.06 13.23
N ASP A 426 -24.15 21.23 13.67
CA ASP A 426 -25.28 21.57 12.80
C ASP A 426 -25.49 20.58 11.63
N CYS A 427 -25.12 19.31 11.84
CA CYS A 427 -25.15 18.27 10.80
C CYS A 427 -26.31 17.29 10.97
N LYS A 428 -26.76 16.70 9.85
CA LYS A 428 -27.88 15.75 9.84
C LYS A 428 -27.66 14.55 8.93
N ASN A 429 -28.06 13.35 9.37
CA ASN A 429 -27.96 12.11 8.60
C ASN A 429 -26.54 11.87 8.04
N ILE A 430 -25.55 11.82 8.93
CA ILE A 430 -24.14 11.64 8.56
C ILE A 430 -23.65 10.26 8.99
N SER A 431 -22.91 9.58 8.11
CA SER A 431 -22.07 8.43 8.48
C SER A 431 -20.61 8.86 8.57
N LEU A 432 -20.02 8.88 9.76
CA LEU A 432 -18.67 9.34 10.04
C LEU A 432 -17.76 8.18 10.47
N PHE A 433 -16.58 8.09 9.86
CA PHE A 433 -15.49 7.20 10.28
C PHE A 433 -14.28 8.06 10.64
N THR A 434 -13.80 8.00 11.87
CA THR A 434 -12.74 8.91 12.32
C THR A 434 -11.85 8.34 13.42
N ILE A 435 -10.60 8.80 13.39
CA ILE A 435 -9.55 8.55 14.39
C ILE A 435 -9.11 9.92 14.89
N CYS A 436 -9.26 10.21 16.19
CA CYS A 436 -8.89 11.51 16.71
C CYS A 436 -8.41 11.48 18.17
N GLN A 437 -7.74 12.55 18.61
CA GLN A 437 -7.46 12.74 20.02
C GLN A 437 -8.71 13.17 20.79
N GLN A 438 -9.47 14.12 20.24
CA GLN A 438 -10.71 14.64 20.85
C GLN A 438 -11.87 14.56 19.86
N PHE A 439 -13.03 14.09 20.33
CA PHE A 439 -14.25 14.07 19.53
C PHE A 439 -15.33 14.93 20.19
N ARG A 440 -15.93 15.83 19.42
CA ARG A 440 -16.98 16.75 19.90
C ARG A 440 -18.14 16.78 18.91
N THR A 441 -19.36 16.83 19.41
CA THR A 441 -20.57 17.06 18.60
C THR A 441 -21.44 18.15 19.22
N ARG A 442 -22.07 18.98 18.39
CA ARG A 442 -23.07 19.96 18.82
C ARG A 442 -24.20 20.07 17.81
N ASP A 443 -25.44 20.19 18.27
CA ASP A 443 -26.60 20.49 17.42
C ASP A 443 -26.79 19.53 16.22
N CYS A 444 -26.41 18.25 16.37
CA CYS A 444 -26.50 17.25 15.30
C CYS A 444 -27.69 16.31 15.44
N ILE A 445 -28.22 15.80 14.33
CA ILE A 445 -29.36 14.86 14.32
C ILE A 445 -29.06 13.65 13.44
N ASP A 446 -29.24 12.45 13.98
CA ASP A 446 -29.10 11.18 13.24
C ASP A 446 -27.68 10.99 12.66
N ILE A 447 -26.72 10.72 13.53
CA ILE A 447 -25.31 10.57 13.14
C ILE A 447 -24.82 9.17 13.52
N ASP A 448 -24.33 8.43 12.53
CA ASP A 448 -23.61 7.17 12.70
C ASP A 448 -22.12 7.44 12.80
N ILE A 449 -21.47 7.06 13.91
CA ILE A 449 -20.06 7.37 14.15
C ILE A 449 -19.29 6.08 14.44
N SER A 450 -18.38 5.72 13.54
CA SER A 450 -17.33 4.74 13.78
C SER A 450 -16.11 5.49 14.32
N LEU A 451 -15.79 5.31 15.61
CA LEU A 451 -14.86 6.18 16.32
C LEU A 451 -13.69 5.44 16.96
N PHE A 452 -12.49 5.96 16.75
CA PHE A 452 -11.35 5.80 17.65
C PHE A 452 -11.08 7.16 18.30
N CYS A 453 -11.16 7.27 19.63
CA CYS A 453 -10.90 8.53 20.33
C CYS A 453 -9.99 8.32 21.55
N ALA A 454 -8.88 9.07 21.61
CA ALA A 454 -7.96 8.99 22.73
C ALA A 454 -8.55 9.57 24.03
N THR A 455 -9.42 10.58 23.94
CA THR A 455 -10.08 11.23 25.09
C THR A 455 -11.58 10.90 25.15
N ARG A 456 -12.29 11.39 26.17
CA ARG A 456 -13.74 11.18 26.30
C ARG A 456 -14.49 11.99 25.22
N PRO A 457 -15.33 11.36 24.39
CA PRO A 457 -16.19 12.08 23.45
C PRO A 457 -17.16 13.01 24.17
N ILE A 458 -17.40 14.20 23.63
CA ILE A 458 -18.34 15.20 24.16
C ILE A 458 -19.50 15.35 23.19
N ILE A 459 -20.73 15.25 23.70
CA ILE A 459 -21.97 15.37 22.92
C ILE A 459 -22.83 16.45 23.56
N GLU A 460 -23.18 17.48 22.81
CA GLU A 460 -24.00 18.59 23.27
C GLU A 460 -25.20 18.78 22.32
N SER A 461 -26.39 19.02 22.88
CA SER A 461 -27.61 19.41 22.13
C SER A 461 -27.95 18.57 20.89
N SER A 462 -27.53 17.30 20.85
CA SER A 462 -27.64 16.42 19.67
C SER A 462 -28.61 15.25 19.91
N LYS A 463 -29.24 14.74 18.86
CA LYS A 463 -30.24 13.64 18.92
C LYS A 463 -29.89 12.51 17.95
N PHE A 464 -30.24 11.28 18.30
CA PHE A 464 -30.02 10.06 17.49
C PHE A 464 -28.56 9.82 17.08
N ILE A 465 -27.62 10.02 18.02
CA ILE A 465 -26.20 9.76 17.79
C ILE A 465 -25.87 8.30 18.13
N ARG A 466 -25.27 7.57 17.20
CA ARG A 466 -24.99 6.13 17.31
C ARG A 466 -23.49 5.89 17.15
N PHE A 467 -22.85 5.24 18.12
CA PHE A 467 -21.41 4.95 18.08
C PHE A 467 -21.15 3.48 17.79
N ARG A 468 -20.08 3.21 17.03
CA ARG A 468 -19.51 1.87 16.85
C ARG A 468 -17.99 1.92 16.92
N SER A 469 -17.37 0.78 17.25
CA SER A 469 -15.93 0.62 17.19
C SER A 469 -15.45 0.88 15.76
N LEU A 470 -14.35 1.61 15.61
CA LEU A 470 -13.82 1.91 14.28
C LEU A 470 -13.30 0.63 13.60
N ALA A 471 -13.84 0.35 12.40
CA ALA A 471 -13.30 -0.61 11.46
C ALA A 471 -12.87 0.12 10.18
N LEU A 472 -11.69 0.73 10.22
CA LEU A 472 -11.11 1.45 9.10
C LEU A 472 -9.74 0.87 8.77
N PHE A 473 -9.49 0.65 7.49
CA PHE A 473 -8.19 0.20 6.99
C PHE A 473 -7.89 0.88 5.66
N TYR A 474 -6.68 1.42 5.54
CA TYR A 474 -6.06 1.82 4.29
C TYR A 474 -4.53 1.73 4.45
N GLU A 475 -3.81 1.60 3.35
CA GLU A 475 -2.39 1.21 3.32
C GLU A 475 -1.46 2.06 4.22
N LYS A 476 -1.71 3.38 4.27
CA LYS A 476 -0.90 4.34 5.05
C LYS A 476 -1.44 4.63 6.45
N LEU A 477 -2.48 3.94 6.90
CA LEU A 477 -3.17 4.28 8.14
C LEU A 477 -2.24 4.23 9.37
N GLU A 478 -1.42 3.18 9.48
CA GLU A 478 -0.47 3.04 10.58
C GLU A 478 0.58 4.17 10.58
N GLU A 479 1.08 4.55 9.39
CA GLU A 479 2.01 5.66 9.23
C GLU A 479 1.37 7.00 9.62
N HIS A 480 0.12 7.23 9.22
CA HIS A 480 -0.62 8.44 9.57
C HIS A 480 -0.93 8.52 11.07
N MET A 481 -1.22 7.39 11.72
CA MET A 481 -1.41 7.36 13.17
C MET A 481 -0.12 7.76 13.90
N MET A 482 1.02 7.27 13.44
CA MET A 482 2.33 7.68 13.97
C MET A 482 2.60 9.17 13.74
N LYS A 483 2.35 9.70 12.53
CA LYS A 483 2.51 11.14 12.24
C LYS A 483 1.57 12.00 13.08
N ALA A 484 0.34 11.53 13.35
CA ALA A 484 -0.63 12.18 14.23
C ALA A 484 -0.31 12.01 15.73
N SER A 485 0.74 11.26 16.08
CA SER A 485 1.10 10.95 17.48
C SER A 485 -0.02 10.24 18.25
N LEU A 486 -0.78 9.39 17.57
CA LEU A 486 -1.84 8.58 18.16
C LEU A 486 -1.38 7.12 18.28
N SER A 487 -1.43 6.56 19.49
CA SER A 487 -1.18 5.13 19.67
C SER A 487 -2.41 4.33 19.27
N PRO A 488 -2.29 3.26 18.47
CA PRO A 488 -3.42 2.36 18.18
C PRO A 488 -3.92 1.61 19.42
N PHE A 489 -3.19 1.68 20.54
CA PHE A 489 -3.49 1.01 21.80
C PHE A 489 -4.03 1.95 22.88
N ASP A 490 -4.29 3.23 22.61
CA ASP A 490 -4.93 4.14 23.57
C ASP A 490 -6.46 4.09 23.50
N CYS A 491 -7.01 2.90 23.21
CA CYS A 491 -8.43 2.73 22.95
C CYS A 491 -9.18 2.32 24.23
N ASP A 492 -9.76 3.33 24.89
CA ASP A 492 -10.70 3.16 26.00
C ASP A 492 -12.13 3.56 25.57
N THR A 493 -12.37 3.60 24.25
CA THR A 493 -13.57 4.20 23.63
C THR A 493 -14.85 3.57 24.18
N ILE A 494 -14.88 2.24 24.37
CA ILE A 494 -16.07 1.53 24.87
C ILE A 494 -16.35 1.84 26.35
N LYS A 495 -15.32 1.94 27.19
CA LYS A 495 -15.45 2.29 28.62
C LYS A 495 -15.85 3.76 28.83
N LYS A 496 -15.34 4.67 27.99
CA LYS A 496 -15.71 6.08 27.97
C LYS A 496 -17.15 6.30 27.46
N LEU A 497 -17.64 5.41 26.61
CA LEU A 497 -19.01 5.41 26.09
C LEU A 497 -20.03 4.75 27.04
N ASP A 498 -19.64 3.76 27.86
CA ASP A 498 -20.50 3.21 28.93
C ASP A 498 -20.94 4.30 29.93
N MET A 499 -20.14 5.36 30.14
CA MET A 499 -20.51 6.52 30.95
C MET A 499 -21.46 7.52 30.26
N LEU A 500 -21.84 7.27 29.00
CA LEU A 500 -22.86 8.00 28.25
C LEU A 500 -24.19 7.22 28.17
N ALA A 501 -24.27 6.05 28.83
CA ALA A 501 -25.42 5.14 28.82
C ALA A 501 -26.71 5.67 29.50
N ASN A 502 -26.69 6.87 30.09
CA ASN A 502 -27.89 7.55 30.61
C ASN A 502 -28.65 8.35 29.54
N ILE A 503 -28.40 8.08 28.25
CA ILE A 503 -29.12 8.68 27.13
C ILE A 503 -29.77 7.52 26.37
N GLU A 504 -31.11 7.45 26.34
CA GLU A 504 -31.93 6.42 25.66
C GLU A 504 -31.67 6.30 24.13
N ILE A 505 -30.68 7.00 23.58
CA ILE A 505 -30.55 7.42 22.19
C ILE A 505 -29.30 6.84 21.50
N VAL A 506 -28.37 6.23 22.25
CA VAL A 506 -27.09 5.69 21.72
C VAL A 506 -27.13 4.16 21.67
N LYS A 507 -26.85 3.54 20.50
CA LYS A 507 -26.77 2.09 20.31
C LYS A 507 -25.42 1.66 19.74
N PHE A 508 -24.88 0.55 20.22
CA PHE A 508 -23.60 -0.05 19.81
C PHE A 508 -23.81 -1.32 18.97
N ASN A 509 -22.94 -1.58 17.98
CA ASN A 509 -22.99 -2.79 17.14
C ASN A 509 -21.61 -3.50 17.08
N PRO A 510 -21.40 -4.57 17.88
CA PRO A 510 -20.10 -5.24 18.06
C PRO A 510 -19.59 -6.05 16.86
N GLU A 511 -20.48 -6.45 15.94
CA GLU A 511 -20.19 -7.46 14.90
C GLU A 511 -19.34 -6.94 13.72
N LEU A 512 -18.98 -5.66 13.70
CA LEU A 512 -18.39 -4.98 12.54
C LEU A 512 -16.95 -4.47 12.76
N SER A 513 -16.29 -4.79 13.88
CA SER A 513 -14.96 -4.26 14.27
C SER A 513 -13.78 -5.06 13.66
N SER A 514 -12.72 -4.39 13.17
CA SER A 514 -11.47 -5.01 12.67
C SER A 514 -10.38 -5.20 13.74
N LEU A 515 -10.52 -4.50 14.88
CA LEU A 515 -9.84 -4.80 16.13
C LEU A 515 -10.71 -5.75 16.97
N PRO A 516 -10.13 -6.60 17.84
CA PRO A 516 -10.92 -7.45 18.73
C PRO A 516 -11.96 -6.59 19.45
N SER A 517 -13.24 -6.93 19.32
CA SER A 517 -14.31 -6.16 19.96
C SER A 517 -14.06 -6.13 21.46
N TYR A 518 -13.92 -4.94 22.04
CA TYR A 518 -13.77 -4.84 23.49
C TYR A 518 -15.06 -5.34 24.14
N THR A 519 -14.90 -6.19 25.15
CA THR A 519 -16.00 -6.74 25.93
C THR A 519 -16.38 -5.71 26.99
N PRO A 520 -17.63 -5.22 27.00
CA PRO A 520 -18.12 -4.35 28.06
C PRO A 520 -17.89 -4.99 29.42
N GLN A 521 -17.60 -4.20 30.45
CA GLN A 521 -17.20 -4.74 31.74
C GLN A 521 -18.29 -5.62 32.39
N ASN A 522 -19.54 -5.41 31.98
CA ASN A 522 -20.74 -6.10 32.45
C ASN A 522 -20.99 -7.45 31.73
N GLU A 523 -20.28 -7.71 30.63
CA GLU A 523 -20.41 -8.94 29.82
C GLU A 523 -19.20 -9.89 29.95
N VAL A 524 -18.28 -9.55 30.85
CA VAL A 524 -17.07 -10.34 31.13
C VAL A 524 -17.43 -11.62 31.89
N THR A 525 -17.10 -12.78 31.32
CA THR A 525 -17.45 -14.10 31.89
C THR A 525 -16.28 -14.84 32.53
N ALA A 526 -15.04 -14.38 32.30
CA ALA A 526 -13.81 -15.01 32.77
C ALA A 526 -13.04 -14.17 33.82
N LYS A 527 -12.02 -14.77 34.45
CA LYS A 527 -11.12 -14.05 35.37
C LYS A 527 -10.27 -13.02 34.61
N LYS A 528 -10.08 -11.85 35.21
CA LYS A 528 -9.33 -10.74 34.60
C LYS A 528 -7.82 -10.96 34.74
N MET A 529 -7.05 -10.42 33.82
CA MET A 529 -5.58 -10.44 33.90
C MET A 529 -5.00 -9.25 33.13
N LEU A 530 -3.80 -8.82 33.52
CA LEU A 530 -3.02 -7.84 32.78
C LEU A 530 -1.91 -8.55 32.02
N ILE A 531 -1.77 -8.20 30.75
CA ILE A 531 -0.64 -8.57 29.92
C ILE A 531 0.16 -7.29 29.70
N LEU A 532 1.39 -7.27 30.20
CA LEU A 532 2.30 -6.13 30.09
C LEU A 532 3.35 -6.43 29.03
N CYS A 533 3.33 -5.67 27.93
CA CYS A 533 4.27 -5.85 26.83
C CYS A 533 5.26 -4.70 26.76
N THR A 534 6.56 -5.01 26.83
CA THR A 534 7.62 -3.99 26.88
C THR A 534 8.33 -3.84 25.53
N GLN A 535 8.67 -2.60 25.17
CA GLN A 535 9.53 -2.32 24.03
C GLN A 535 10.98 -2.77 24.30
N GLN A 536 11.60 -3.47 23.35
CA GLN A 536 13.02 -3.83 23.45
C GLN A 536 13.96 -2.68 23.06
N LYS A 537 15.22 -2.70 23.52
CA LYS A 537 16.19 -1.60 23.31
C LYS A 537 16.47 -1.27 21.83
N ASP A 538 16.44 -2.27 20.96
CA ASP A 538 16.74 -2.13 19.52
C ASP A 538 15.47 -2.20 18.64
N GLU A 539 14.28 -2.21 19.24
CA GLU A 539 13.00 -2.35 18.55
C GLU A 539 12.40 -0.98 18.20
N THR A 540 12.12 -0.77 16.91
CA THR A 540 11.41 0.45 16.45
C THR A 540 9.98 0.46 16.98
N LEU A 541 9.41 1.66 17.16
CA LEU A 541 8.03 1.79 17.66
C LEU A 541 7.01 1.08 16.75
N ALA A 542 7.19 1.14 15.44
CA ALA A 542 6.37 0.43 14.47
C ALA A 542 6.48 -1.09 14.61
N SER A 543 7.71 -1.61 14.77
CA SER A 543 7.93 -3.05 15.00
C SER A 543 7.30 -3.51 16.31
N PHE A 544 7.42 -2.69 17.36
CA PHE A 544 6.81 -2.91 18.66
C PHE A 544 5.29 -3.02 18.55
N TYR A 545 4.62 -2.03 17.95
CA TYR A 545 3.18 -2.05 17.75
C TYR A 545 2.72 -3.23 16.88
N SER A 546 3.43 -3.54 15.80
CA SER A 546 3.11 -4.68 14.93
C SER A 546 3.15 -6.01 15.70
N ARG A 547 4.13 -6.18 16.60
CA ARG A 547 4.22 -7.35 17.49
C ARG A 547 3.02 -7.46 18.42
N ILE A 548 2.59 -6.34 19.02
CA ILE A 548 1.44 -6.35 19.94
C ILE A 548 0.13 -6.62 19.20
N LEU A 549 -0.05 -6.08 17.99
CA LEU A 549 -1.23 -6.39 17.16
C LEU A 549 -1.33 -7.88 16.82
N LYS A 550 -0.19 -8.54 16.54
CA LYS A 550 -0.17 -10.00 16.31
C LYS A 550 -0.60 -10.76 17.57
N ILE A 551 -0.13 -10.35 18.75
CA ILE A 551 -0.52 -10.94 20.03
C ILE A 551 -2.02 -10.77 20.27
N LEU A 552 -2.57 -9.56 20.08
CA LEU A 552 -4.00 -9.29 20.25
C LEU A 552 -4.88 -10.17 19.36
N ARG A 553 -4.50 -10.36 18.08
CA ARG A 553 -5.19 -11.26 17.16
C ARG A 553 -5.14 -12.70 17.66
N GLN A 554 -3.96 -13.17 18.06
CA GLN A 554 -3.76 -14.52 18.55
C GLN A 554 -4.59 -14.80 19.81
N ILE A 555 -4.53 -13.95 20.84
CA ILE A 555 -5.29 -14.18 22.08
C ILE A 555 -6.80 -14.10 21.83
N SER A 556 -7.25 -13.23 20.93
CA SER A 556 -8.65 -13.13 20.54
C SER A 556 -9.15 -14.42 19.87
N THR A 557 -8.36 -15.02 18.96
CA THR A 557 -8.70 -16.33 18.36
C THR A 557 -8.76 -17.47 19.37
N LEU A 558 -8.03 -17.35 20.48
CA LEU A 558 -8.03 -18.31 21.59
C LEU A 558 -9.11 -18.02 22.65
N GLY A 559 -10.05 -17.12 22.33
CA GLY A 559 -11.21 -16.81 23.18
C GLY A 559 -10.93 -15.83 24.31
N ALA A 560 -9.84 -15.05 24.26
CA ALA A 560 -9.62 -13.97 25.21
C ALA A 560 -10.61 -12.81 24.96
N GLN A 561 -11.32 -12.39 26.01
CA GLN A 561 -12.18 -11.22 25.99
C GLN A 561 -11.34 -9.97 26.28
N LEU A 562 -11.14 -9.11 25.28
CA LEU A 562 -10.34 -7.88 25.42
C LEU A 562 -11.13 -6.83 26.19
N ILE A 563 -10.60 -6.29 27.30
CA ILE A 563 -11.30 -5.29 28.13
C ILE A 563 -10.79 -3.87 27.84
N THR A 564 -9.46 -3.67 27.83
CA THR A 564 -8.85 -2.38 27.45
C THR A 564 -7.42 -2.58 26.96
N THR A 565 -6.91 -1.59 26.22
CA THR A 565 -5.47 -1.42 25.98
C THR A 565 -5.08 0.00 26.32
N ASN A 566 -3.86 0.19 26.86
CA ASN A 566 -3.27 1.50 27.09
C ASN A 566 -1.78 1.47 26.70
N ASP A 567 -1.29 2.54 26.07
CA ASP A 567 0.14 2.76 25.83
C ASP A 567 0.73 3.67 26.90
N ILE A 568 1.81 3.22 27.55
CA ILE A 568 2.41 3.90 28.69
C ILE A 568 3.87 4.19 28.38
N ILE A 569 4.26 5.47 28.45
CA ILE A 569 5.66 5.87 28.25
C ILE A 569 6.38 5.84 29.59
N VAL A 570 7.30 4.91 29.78
CA VAL A 570 8.00 4.71 31.06
C VAL A 570 9.40 5.31 31.02
N LYS A 571 9.75 6.21 31.95
CA LYS A 571 11.15 6.61 32.14
C LYS A 571 11.86 5.67 33.11
N LYS A 572 13.19 5.59 32.97
CA LYS A 572 14.03 4.69 33.75
C LYS A 572 13.83 4.90 35.25
N GLY A 573 13.30 3.88 35.91
CA GLY A 573 13.10 3.87 37.37
C GLY A 573 11.72 4.34 37.85
N GLU A 574 10.83 4.83 36.97
CA GLU A 574 9.48 5.29 37.36
C GLU A 574 8.57 4.15 37.85
N LEU A 575 8.80 2.92 37.38
CA LEU A 575 8.06 1.73 37.79
C LEU A 575 8.71 0.97 38.97
N ARG A 576 9.85 1.43 39.50
CA ARG A 576 10.51 0.81 40.68
C ARG A 576 9.64 0.70 41.93
N PRO A 577 8.80 1.70 42.28
CA PRO A 577 7.96 1.61 43.47
C PRO A 577 6.85 0.56 43.33
N LEU A 578 6.52 0.17 42.09
CA LEU A 578 5.36 -0.62 41.76
C LEU A 578 5.66 -2.13 41.82
N PHE A 579 6.75 -2.58 41.20
CA PHE A 579 7.02 -4.02 41.02
C PHE A 579 8.07 -4.54 42.00
N THR A 580 7.71 -5.58 42.76
CA THR A 580 8.66 -6.35 43.60
C THR A 580 9.69 -7.10 42.73
N SER A 581 9.34 -7.38 41.47
CA SER A 581 10.21 -8.02 40.47
C SER A 581 11.31 -7.06 39.98
N ARG A 582 12.57 -7.49 40.09
CA ARG A 582 13.75 -6.73 39.60
C ARG A 582 13.76 -6.50 38.07
N LYS A 583 12.90 -7.19 37.31
CA LYS A 583 12.84 -7.14 35.84
C LYS A 583 12.11 -5.89 35.35
N LEU A 584 10.89 -5.63 35.83
CA LEU A 584 10.08 -4.47 35.41
C LEU A 584 10.59 -3.13 35.95
N ALA A 585 11.27 -3.17 37.10
CA ALA A 585 11.90 -2.01 37.75
C ALA A 585 13.00 -1.32 36.91
N LYS A 586 13.48 -1.95 35.83
CA LYS A 586 14.54 -1.43 34.95
C LYS A 586 14.03 -0.96 33.58
N ILE A 587 12.73 -1.06 33.31
CA ILE A 587 12.15 -0.70 32.02
C ILE A 587 12.25 0.80 31.77
N SER A 588 12.52 1.14 30.52
CA SER A 588 12.43 2.49 29.97
C SER A 588 12.00 2.39 28.51
N GLY A 589 11.03 3.20 28.07
CA GLY A 589 10.42 3.11 26.73
C GLY A 589 8.92 2.89 26.80
N HIS A 590 8.32 2.40 25.71
CA HIS A 590 6.88 2.11 25.67
C HIS A 590 6.53 0.79 26.39
N LEU A 591 5.42 0.81 27.11
CA LEU A 591 4.80 -0.31 27.81
C LEU A 591 3.33 -0.37 27.41
N ILE A 592 2.95 -1.38 26.63
CA ILE A 592 1.52 -1.62 26.34
C ILE A 592 0.93 -2.47 27.47
N MET A 593 -0.10 -1.93 28.12
CA MET A 593 -0.94 -2.66 29.07
C MET A 593 -2.18 -3.17 28.35
N ILE A 594 -2.43 -4.47 28.41
CA ILE A 594 -3.62 -5.12 27.86
C ILE A 594 -4.39 -5.76 29.02
N GLU A 595 -5.60 -5.29 29.30
CA GLU A 595 -6.50 -5.95 30.25
C GLU A 595 -7.40 -6.91 29.47
N VAL A 596 -7.41 -8.19 29.84
CA VAL A 596 -8.26 -9.20 29.23
C VAL A 596 -8.96 -10.04 30.29
N ALA A 597 -10.08 -10.65 29.93
CA ALA A 597 -10.65 -11.77 30.66
C ALA A 597 -10.39 -13.06 29.88
N TRP A 598 -9.71 -14.02 30.51
CA TRP A 598 -9.29 -15.22 29.79
C TRP A 598 -9.02 -16.40 30.73
N ASN A 599 -8.86 -17.60 30.15
CA ASN A 599 -8.53 -18.80 30.91
C ASN A 599 -7.04 -18.78 31.32
N ARG A 600 -6.76 -18.98 32.61
CA ARG A 600 -5.39 -18.92 33.15
C ARG A 600 -4.44 -19.94 32.52
N ARG A 601 -4.90 -21.17 32.24
CA ARG A 601 -4.04 -22.20 31.63
C ARG A 601 -3.68 -21.83 30.20
N HIS A 602 -4.67 -21.43 29.39
CA HIS A 602 -4.43 -20.98 28.01
C HIS A 602 -3.50 -19.76 27.95
N ALA A 603 -3.65 -18.81 28.87
CA ALA A 603 -2.75 -17.65 28.96
C ALA A 603 -1.30 -18.08 29.29
N GLN A 604 -1.12 -19.01 30.23
CA GLN A 604 0.21 -19.49 30.62
C GLN A 604 0.88 -20.28 29.50
N GLU A 605 0.15 -21.16 28.80
CA GLU A 605 0.64 -21.90 27.64
C GLU A 605 1.01 -20.97 26.47
N CYS A 606 0.16 -19.96 26.19
CA CYS A 606 0.36 -19.04 25.08
C CYS A 606 1.63 -18.17 25.21
N PHE A 607 2.06 -17.87 26.44
CA PHE A 607 3.20 -16.97 26.69
C PHE A 607 4.41 -17.66 27.31
N GLN A 608 4.39 -18.99 27.44
CA GLN A 608 5.45 -19.79 28.09
C GLN A 608 6.83 -19.59 27.44
N GLU A 609 6.87 -19.32 26.13
CA GLU A 609 8.09 -19.10 25.34
C GLU A 609 8.50 -17.61 25.23
N MET A 610 7.67 -16.67 25.69
CA MET A 610 7.86 -15.21 25.49
C MET A 610 8.34 -14.46 26.75
N ASN A 611 8.93 -15.18 27.70
CA ASN A 611 9.22 -14.72 29.07
C ASN A 611 10.05 -13.43 29.21
N ASP A 612 10.77 -12.98 28.17
CA ASP A 612 11.64 -11.80 28.23
C ASP A 612 11.01 -10.47 27.82
N THR A 613 9.81 -10.48 27.25
CA THR A 613 9.14 -9.25 26.74
C THR A 613 7.71 -9.05 27.20
N ILE A 614 7.12 -10.07 27.83
CA ILE A 614 5.73 -10.08 28.25
C ILE A 614 5.68 -10.52 29.71
N GLU A 615 4.96 -9.77 30.55
CA GLU A 615 4.68 -10.14 31.92
C GLU A 615 3.17 -10.30 32.14
N LEU A 616 2.78 -11.41 32.75
CA LEU A 616 1.38 -11.74 33.05
C LEU A 616 1.10 -11.50 34.53
N ILE A 617 0.10 -10.68 34.81
CA ILE A 617 -0.42 -10.44 36.16
C ILE A 617 -1.81 -11.06 36.23
N HIS A 618 -1.92 -12.13 37.00
CA HIS A 618 -3.18 -12.87 37.19
C HIS A 618 -4.03 -12.22 38.28
N ASP A 619 -5.35 -12.48 38.27
CA ASP A 619 -6.34 -12.06 39.27
C ASP A 619 -6.06 -12.58 40.70
N ASP A 620 -5.03 -12.04 41.34
CA ASP A 620 -4.64 -12.25 42.73
C ASP A 620 -4.60 -10.90 43.49
N ASP A 621 -4.24 -10.90 44.78
CA ASP A 621 -4.23 -9.66 45.59
C ASP A 621 -3.34 -8.56 45.00
N ASN A 622 -2.33 -8.92 44.19
CA ASN A 622 -1.47 -7.96 43.53
C ASN A 622 -2.12 -7.36 42.26
N PHE A 623 -3.02 -8.08 41.58
CA PHE A 623 -3.73 -7.57 40.39
C PHE A 623 -4.44 -6.25 40.66
N LYS A 624 -5.19 -6.16 41.76
CA LYS A 624 -5.92 -4.94 42.13
C LYS A 624 -4.96 -3.77 42.37
N HIS A 625 -3.84 -4.04 43.03
CA HIS A 625 -2.81 -3.04 43.31
C HIS A 625 -2.12 -2.55 42.02
N TYR A 626 -1.62 -3.47 41.19
CA TYR A 626 -0.97 -3.15 39.92
C TYR A 626 -1.88 -2.42 38.95
N ARG A 627 -3.12 -2.90 38.83
CA ARG A 627 -4.15 -2.29 38.00
C ARG A 627 -4.42 -0.85 38.45
N ALA A 628 -4.77 -0.63 39.72
CA ALA A 628 -5.10 0.71 40.22
C ALA A 628 -3.97 1.72 39.99
N TYR A 629 -2.72 1.31 40.20
CA TYR A 629 -1.57 2.18 40.01
C TYR A 629 -1.27 2.45 38.52
N LEU A 630 -1.25 1.42 37.66
CA LEU A 630 -1.00 1.60 36.23
C LEU A 630 -2.05 2.50 35.57
N TYR A 631 -3.33 2.33 35.94
CA TYR A 631 -4.39 3.24 35.49
C TYR A 631 -4.20 4.67 36.01
N ARG A 632 -3.80 4.84 37.28
CA ARG A 632 -3.46 6.17 37.81
C ARG A 632 -2.26 6.78 37.09
N PHE A 633 -1.28 5.96 36.71
CA PHE A 633 -0.10 6.39 35.97
C PHE A 633 -0.46 6.84 34.56
N VAL A 634 -1.31 6.08 33.85
CA VAL A 634 -1.89 6.48 32.57
C VAL A 634 -2.61 7.83 32.70
N GLN A 635 -3.47 7.98 33.72
CA GLN A 635 -4.20 9.23 33.94
C GLN A 635 -3.26 10.43 34.14
N MET A 636 -2.20 10.26 34.95
CA MET A 636 -1.19 11.32 35.16
C MET A 636 -0.39 11.68 33.90
N GLN A 637 -0.35 10.81 32.89
CA GLN A 637 0.29 11.09 31.60
C GLN A 637 -0.64 11.78 30.63
N VAL A 638 -1.94 11.50 30.70
CA VAL A 638 -2.98 12.17 29.91
C VAL A 638 -3.23 13.60 30.40
N ASP A 639 -3.08 13.84 31.71
CA ASP A 639 -3.31 15.15 32.33
C ASP A 639 -2.11 16.13 32.22
N LYS A 640 -0.97 15.70 31.65
CA LYS A 640 0.23 16.51 31.40
C LYS A 640 0.30 16.96 29.94
#